data_AF-A0A2V6CR33-F1
#
_entry.id   AF-A0A2V6CR33-F1
#
_cell.length_a   1.000
_cell.length_b   1.000
_cell.length_c   1.000
_cell.angle_alpha   90.00
_cell.angle_beta   90.00
_cell.angle_gamma   90.00
#
_symmetry.space_group_name_H-M   'P 1'
#
loop_
_entity.id
_entity.type
_entity.pdbx_description
1 polymer ?
#
loop_
_entity_poly.entity_id
_entity_poly.type
_entity_poly.pdbx_seq_one_letter_code
_entity_poly.pdbx_strand_id
1 'polypeptide(L)'
;MGGTTAAARNLISANAVGVLTQSGTNQLIQGNFIGTDKTGNVALANATDVDVRSDNCTVGGTAVSARNIIAGNGNSGGISLSGGNGDQIQGNFIGTNVTGTQALGFANGIFLSNGATNTLIGGLTATPGTPPGNLISGNQTGVFVSQSQSNNTIQGNLIGTNAAGTAALSNSLDGIVIQGAFNLVGGSTTTARNVISGNGLHGIFLGTNNASVHDNMIQGNFIGTKINGSGFIPNASDGIFVVESFSNTVGGSVATAGAPPANVIAGNGGNGIGISFGAFGVTGLAIKGNSIFSNGGLGIDLNENGVTLNDVGDADSGTNNLQNFPVLSSVTNSGGMTTIAGTLDSIASKTYRIEFFANDAIDATGFGEGQIFLGFTNASTNASGNASFNVSFPQIGAGQRVTSTATDPNGNTSEFSGANGQLLNISTRLGVQTGNNVLIGGFIIGGTGNKQLLLRALGPTLTQFGVGGALADPTLELRDGAGALIATNDNWKDTQQAAITATGLAPPDDKESAILHTFAPGNNTAIVRGKNNTTGVGLVEAYDLDQAVSPSLTNISTRGFVDTGNNVMIGGFISGNGLVKVLVRALGPTLSQFGVPDVLADPTLELREVNGTLVASNDNWQDTQQADIQASGFAPPNTAESAIIVTRPPGNTTAVVSGKNNTTGNALVEVYILSQ
;
A
#
# COMPACT_ATOMS: atom_id res chain seq x y z
N MET A 1 -6.41 -45.96 17.90
CA MET A 1 -6.01 -45.52 19.25
C MET A 1 -6.93 -44.41 19.71
N GLY A 2 -7.46 -44.53 20.93
CA GLY A 2 -8.43 -43.58 21.46
C GLY A 2 -9.85 -43.80 20.96
N GLY A 3 -10.66 -42.74 20.97
CA GLY A 3 -12.05 -42.76 20.50
C GLY A 3 -12.81 -41.47 20.85
N THR A 4 -14.08 -41.41 20.44
CA THR A 4 -14.93 -40.21 20.56
C THR A 4 -15.66 -40.08 21.90
N THR A 5 -15.22 -40.83 22.92
CA THR A 5 -15.78 -40.76 24.28
C THR A 5 -14.67 -40.46 25.29
N ALA A 6 -15.01 -39.82 26.41
CA ALA A 6 -14.04 -39.56 27.47
C ALA A 6 -13.41 -40.85 28.03
N ALA A 7 -14.16 -41.97 28.02
CA ALA A 7 -13.67 -43.27 28.47
C ALA A 7 -12.62 -43.89 27.52
N ALA A 8 -12.63 -43.50 26.24
CA ALA A 8 -11.66 -43.95 25.26
C ALA A 8 -10.38 -43.08 25.22
N ARG A 9 -10.36 -41.92 25.89
CA ARG A 9 -9.23 -40.98 25.87
C ARG A 9 -7.99 -41.59 26.52
N ASN A 10 -6.89 -41.58 25.78
CA ASN A 10 -5.58 -41.90 26.34
C ASN A 10 -4.84 -40.63 26.79
N LEU A 11 -3.95 -40.79 27.75
CA LEU A 11 -2.95 -39.80 28.17
C LEU A 11 -1.57 -40.36 27.84
N ILE A 12 -0.82 -39.71 26.94
CA ILE A 12 0.42 -40.23 26.35
C ILE A 12 1.51 -39.17 26.42
N SER A 13 2.37 -39.24 27.44
CA SER A 13 3.28 -38.14 27.79
C SER A 13 4.61 -38.66 28.35
N ALA A 14 5.68 -37.86 28.28
CA ALA A 14 7.03 -38.20 28.74
C ALA A 14 7.67 -39.43 28.08
N ASN A 15 7.37 -39.71 26.81
CA ASN A 15 7.97 -40.79 26.01
C ASN A 15 8.99 -40.27 25.00
N ALA A 16 9.84 -41.16 24.47
CA ALA A 16 10.67 -40.82 23.31
C ALA A 16 9.80 -40.57 22.06
N VAL A 17 8.83 -41.44 21.80
CA VAL A 17 7.77 -41.24 20.80
C VAL A 17 6.44 -41.57 21.47
N GLY A 18 5.48 -40.64 21.44
CA GLY A 18 4.18 -40.83 22.06
C GLY A 18 3.35 -41.87 21.31
N VAL A 19 3.07 -41.60 20.03
CA VAL A 19 2.36 -42.52 19.13
C VAL A 19 3.18 -42.71 17.86
N LEU A 20 3.48 -43.96 17.52
CA LEU A 20 4.12 -44.33 16.26
C LEU A 20 3.16 -45.22 15.47
N THR A 21 2.82 -44.82 14.25
CA THR A 21 2.17 -45.72 13.29
C THR A 21 3.23 -46.26 12.34
N GLN A 22 3.40 -47.58 12.31
CA GLN A 22 4.38 -48.25 11.45
C GLN A 22 3.67 -49.32 10.62
N SER A 23 3.73 -49.18 9.29
CA SER A 23 3.07 -50.08 8.32
C SER A 23 1.54 -50.15 8.45
N GLY A 24 0.85 -50.75 7.46
CA GLY A 24 -0.61 -50.82 7.40
C GLY A 24 -1.26 -49.56 6.81
N THR A 25 -2.60 -49.54 6.79
CA THR A 25 -3.40 -48.41 6.28
C THR A 25 -4.59 -48.12 7.20
N ASN A 26 -5.17 -46.91 7.10
CA ASN A 26 -6.41 -46.54 7.80
C ASN A 26 -6.30 -46.57 9.34
N GLN A 27 -5.16 -46.16 9.90
CA GLN A 27 -5.01 -46.07 11.35
C GLN A 27 -5.68 -44.80 11.88
N LEU A 28 -6.48 -44.91 12.96
CA LEU A 28 -7.14 -43.77 13.60
C LEU A 28 -6.50 -43.45 14.94
N ILE A 29 -6.17 -42.18 15.18
CA ILE A 29 -5.69 -41.64 16.46
C ILE A 29 -6.65 -40.51 16.86
N GLN A 30 -7.54 -40.74 17.82
CA GLN A 30 -8.63 -39.79 18.10
C GLN A 30 -8.87 -39.58 19.60
N GLY A 31 -9.22 -38.35 19.99
CA GLY A 31 -9.72 -38.04 21.32
C GLY A 31 -8.68 -38.17 22.45
N ASN A 32 -7.39 -38.11 22.15
CA ASN A 32 -6.30 -38.33 23.11
C ASN A 32 -5.69 -37.02 23.62
N PHE A 33 -5.06 -37.07 24.80
CA PHE A 33 -4.14 -36.06 25.30
C PHE A 33 -2.71 -36.60 25.12
N ILE A 34 -1.91 -35.93 24.30
CA ILE A 34 -0.56 -36.36 23.93
C ILE A 34 0.40 -35.22 24.26
N GLY A 35 1.43 -35.52 25.05
CA GLY A 35 2.48 -34.57 25.48
C GLY A 35 2.00 -33.52 26.50
N THR A 36 0.86 -33.76 27.16
CA THR A 36 0.30 -32.90 28.22
C THR A 36 0.09 -33.66 29.52
N ASP A 37 -0.24 -32.95 30.60
CA ASP A 37 -0.77 -33.57 31.81
C ASP A 37 -2.24 -34.00 31.63
N LYS A 38 -2.81 -34.66 32.65
CA LYS A 38 -4.21 -35.12 32.62
C LYS A 38 -5.23 -33.98 32.43
N THR A 39 -4.86 -32.73 32.76
CA THR A 39 -5.75 -31.59 32.60
C THR A 39 -5.69 -30.99 31.19
N GLY A 40 -4.64 -31.31 30.43
CA GLY A 40 -4.38 -30.73 29.13
C GLY A 40 -3.89 -29.28 29.20
N ASN A 41 -3.45 -28.80 30.36
CA ASN A 41 -3.00 -27.41 30.58
C ASN A 41 -1.51 -27.28 30.89
N VAL A 42 -0.82 -28.38 31.16
CA VAL A 42 0.62 -28.37 31.42
C VAL A 42 1.32 -29.25 30.40
N ALA A 43 2.39 -28.74 29.80
CA ALA A 43 3.24 -29.52 28.92
C ALA A 43 3.96 -30.63 29.69
N LEU A 44 3.88 -31.86 29.18
CA LEU A 44 4.63 -33.02 29.64
C LEU A 44 5.14 -33.78 28.40
N ALA A 45 6.04 -33.10 27.69
CA ALA A 45 6.55 -33.42 26.36
C ALA A 45 6.88 -34.90 26.14
N ASN A 46 6.44 -35.47 25.01
CA ASN A 46 7.21 -36.54 24.38
C ASN A 46 8.32 -35.91 23.52
N ALA A 47 9.37 -36.65 23.14
CA ALA A 47 10.37 -36.10 22.22
C ALA A 47 9.79 -35.91 20.79
N THR A 48 8.98 -36.88 20.33
CA THR A 48 8.01 -36.73 19.23
C THR A 48 6.63 -37.13 19.75
N ASP A 49 5.59 -36.31 19.54
CA ASP A 49 4.26 -36.67 20.05
C ASP A 49 3.57 -37.73 19.19
N VAL A 50 3.45 -37.49 17.88
CA VAL A 50 2.87 -38.42 16.91
C VAL A 50 3.79 -38.53 15.69
N ASP A 51 4.22 -39.75 15.36
CA ASP A 51 4.98 -40.05 14.13
C ASP A 51 4.20 -41.02 13.24
N VAL A 52 3.83 -40.55 12.05
CA VAL A 52 2.99 -41.26 11.08
C VAL A 52 3.86 -41.77 9.93
N ARG A 53 4.02 -43.09 9.83
CA ARG A 53 4.80 -43.78 8.77
C ARG A 53 3.98 -44.76 7.94
N SER A 54 2.67 -44.61 7.96
CA SER A 54 1.72 -45.53 7.31
C SER A 54 0.68 -44.72 6.56
N ASP A 55 0.07 -45.32 5.53
CA ASP A 55 -0.80 -44.58 4.61
C ASP A 55 -2.23 -44.43 5.14
N ASN A 56 -2.92 -43.39 4.69
CA ASN A 56 -4.34 -43.13 4.96
C ASN A 56 -4.66 -43.08 6.46
N CYS A 57 -3.72 -42.65 7.29
CA CYS A 57 -3.96 -42.46 8.72
C CYS A 57 -4.81 -41.23 8.97
N THR A 58 -5.62 -41.27 10.02
CA THR A 58 -6.36 -40.10 10.51
C THR A 58 -5.92 -39.76 11.92
N VAL A 59 -5.28 -38.61 12.09
CA VAL A 59 -5.02 -38.00 13.40
C VAL A 59 -6.12 -36.99 13.67
N GLY A 60 -7.00 -37.32 14.60
CA GLY A 60 -8.16 -36.53 14.98
C GLY A 60 -9.40 -36.90 14.17
N GLY A 61 -10.21 -35.94 13.75
CA GLY A 61 -11.37 -36.20 12.90
C GLY A 61 -12.30 -35.01 12.74
N THR A 62 -13.47 -35.26 12.14
CA THR A 62 -14.48 -34.23 11.81
C THR A 62 -15.41 -33.87 12.98
N ALA A 63 -15.30 -34.55 14.13
CA ALA A 63 -16.08 -34.27 15.31
C ALA A 63 -15.21 -33.67 16.43
N VAL A 64 -15.76 -32.77 17.23
CA VAL A 64 -15.05 -32.20 18.41
C VAL A 64 -14.60 -33.29 19.37
N SER A 65 -15.36 -34.38 19.51
CA SER A 65 -14.99 -35.51 20.36
C SER A 65 -13.82 -36.35 19.83
N ALA A 66 -13.50 -36.24 18.53
CA ALA A 66 -12.33 -36.91 17.94
C ALA A 66 -11.03 -36.09 18.10
N ARG A 67 -11.12 -34.83 18.55
CA ARG A 67 -9.98 -33.92 18.73
C ARG A 67 -8.91 -34.53 19.62
N ASN A 68 -7.68 -34.61 19.12
CA ASN A 68 -6.53 -34.77 20.00
C ASN A 68 -6.05 -33.41 20.49
N ILE A 69 -5.56 -33.38 21.72
CA ILE A 69 -4.75 -32.28 22.26
C ILE A 69 -3.31 -32.78 22.20
N ILE A 70 -2.51 -32.17 21.33
CA ILE A 70 -1.12 -32.52 21.06
C ILE A 70 -0.30 -31.29 21.43
N ALA A 71 0.41 -31.37 22.53
CA ALA A 71 1.14 -30.24 23.08
C ALA A 71 2.40 -30.72 23.77
N GLY A 72 3.25 -29.81 24.24
CA GLY A 72 4.54 -30.18 24.78
C GLY A 72 5.52 -30.66 23.72
N ASN A 73 5.18 -30.55 22.42
CA ASN A 73 5.95 -30.99 21.27
C ASN A 73 7.45 -30.83 21.51
N GLY A 74 8.12 -31.94 21.84
CA GLY A 74 9.55 -31.97 22.15
C GLY A 74 10.39 -31.68 20.91
N ASN A 75 11.68 -31.99 20.95
CA ASN A 75 12.65 -31.56 19.94
C ASN A 75 12.31 -31.95 18.49
N SER A 76 11.50 -32.98 18.26
CA SER A 76 11.25 -33.54 16.92
C SER A 76 9.89 -33.15 16.31
N GLY A 77 9.06 -32.38 17.03
CA GLY A 77 7.77 -31.88 16.55
C GLY A 77 6.53 -32.57 17.14
N GLY A 78 5.36 -31.98 16.90
CA GLY A 78 4.06 -32.46 17.37
C GLY A 78 3.59 -33.65 16.54
N ILE A 79 3.26 -33.40 15.26
CA ILE A 79 2.92 -34.46 14.30
C ILE A 79 3.98 -34.50 13.20
N SER A 80 4.75 -35.57 13.16
CA SER A 80 5.68 -35.88 12.07
C SER A 80 5.02 -36.86 11.10
N LEU A 81 5.00 -36.53 9.81
CA LEU A 81 4.63 -37.44 8.74
C LEU A 81 5.90 -37.84 8.00
N SER A 82 6.32 -39.09 8.15
CA SER A 82 7.58 -39.61 7.63
C SER A 82 7.34 -40.79 6.67
N GLY A 83 6.83 -40.47 5.49
CA GLY A 83 6.66 -41.39 4.35
C GLY A 83 5.24 -41.93 4.11
N GLY A 84 4.24 -41.45 4.84
CA GLY A 84 2.83 -41.81 4.63
C GLY A 84 2.18 -41.07 3.45
N ASN A 85 1.27 -41.75 2.75
CA ASN A 85 0.48 -41.20 1.66
C ASN A 85 -1.02 -41.14 2.02
N GLY A 86 -1.67 -40.01 1.74
CA GLY A 86 -3.12 -39.87 1.93
C GLY A 86 -3.55 -39.62 3.38
N ASP A 87 -2.63 -39.20 4.25
CA ASP A 87 -2.90 -38.98 5.67
C ASP A 87 -3.79 -37.74 5.91
N GLN A 88 -4.60 -37.79 6.97
CA GLN A 88 -5.55 -36.74 7.34
C GLN A 88 -5.30 -36.27 8.77
N ILE A 89 -4.96 -35.00 8.93
CA ILE A 89 -4.76 -34.37 10.23
C ILE A 89 -5.93 -33.43 10.47
N GLN A 90 -6.90 -33.80 11.29
CA GLN A 90 -8.21 -33.13 11.37
C GLN A 90 -8.65 -32.80 12.79
N GLY A 91 -9.17 -31.60 13.01
CA GLY A 91 -9.88 -31.23 14.23
C GLY A 91 -9.04 -31.22 15.50
N ASN A 92 -7.70 -31.22 15.39
CA ASN A 92 -6.77 -31.26 16.51
C ASN A 92 -6.45 -29.87 17.05
N PHE A 93 -6.04 -29.83 18.32
CA PHE A 93 -5.34 -28.69 18.90
C PHE A 93 -3.86 -29.08 19.05
N ILE A 94 -2.98 -28.32 18.41
CA ILE A 94 -1.55 -28.63 18.25
C ILE A 94 -0.71 -27.45 18.76
N GLY A 95 0.12 -27.70 19.77
CA GLY A 95 0.98 -26.71 20.44
C GLY A 95 0.28 -25.85 21.51
N THR A 96 -0.97 -26.16 21.85
CA THR A 96 -1.77 -25.39 22.82
C THR A 96 -2.42 -26.30 23.86
N ASN A 97 -2.84 -25.71 24.97
CA ASN A 97 -3.70 -26.37 25.95
C ASN A 97 -5.08 -26.75 25.38
N VAL A 98 -5.85 -27.52 26.16
CA VAL A 98 -7.19 -28.02 25.79
C VAL A 98 -8.20 -26.92 25.44
N THR A 99 -8.03 -25.70 25.94
CA THR A 99 -8.91 -24.55 25.64
C THR A 99 -8.45 -23.74 24.43
N GLY A 100 -7.23 -23.97 23.91
CA GLY A 100 -6.70 -23.23 22.78
C GLY A 100 -6.32 -21.79 23.11
N THR A 101 -5.94 -21.51 24.36
CA THR A 101 -5.66 -20.15 24.86
C THR A 101 -4.29 -20.02 25.51
N GLN A 102 -3.55 -21.11 25.67
CA GLN A 102 -2.21 -21.11 26.26
C GLN A 102 -1.27 -21.95 25.39
N ALA A 103 -0.15 -21.36 24.99
CA ALA A 103 0.89 -22.04 24.25
C ALA A 103 1.61 -23.05 25.15
N LEU A 104 1.77 -24.26 24.65
CA LEU A 104 2.44 -25.38 25.30
C LEU A 104 3.45 -26.08 24.38
N GLY A 105 3.57 -25.68 23.10
CA GLY A 105 4.51 -26.26 22.13
C GLY A 105 5.87 -25.58 22.15
N PHE A 106 6.88 -26.29 21.61
CA PHE A 106 8.27 -25.80 21.56
C PHE A 106 8.99 -26.08 20.23
N ALA A 107 8.51 -27.03 19.42
CA ALA A 107 9.02 -27.34 18.08
C ALA A 107 7.93 -27.19 17.01
N ASN A 108 8.15 -27.70 15.79
CA ASN A 108 7.17 -27.69 14.70
C ASN A 108 5.84 -28.34 15.13
N GLY A 109 4.71 -27.73 14.78
CA GLY A 109 3.39 -28.29 15.05
C GLY A 109 3.12 -29.53 14.19
N ILE A 110 3.19 -29.37 12.87
CA ILE A 110 3.09 -30.46 11.89
C ILE A 110 4.29 -30.40 10.94
N PHE A 111 4.99 -31.51 10.75
CA PHE A 111 6.17 -31.61 9.88
C PHE A 111 6.01 -32.75 8.88
N LEU A 112 6.03 -32.44 7.57
CA LEU A 112 5.96 -33.42 6.50
C LEU A 112 7.37 -33.63 5.94
N SER A 113 7.81 -34.89 5.91
CA SER A 113 9.15 -35.29 5.49
C SER A 113 9.15 -36.68 4.85
N ASN A 114 10.33 -37.11 4.40
CA ASN A 114 10.61 -38.50 3.98
C ASN A 114 9.60 -39.08 2.95
N GLY A 115 9.10 -38.23 2.04
CA GLY A 115 8.19 -38.66 0.97
C GLY A 115 6.70 -38.64 1.33
N ALA A 116 6.31 -37.96 2.41
CA ALA A 116 4.90 -37.76 2.72
C ALA A 116 4.17 -36.95 1.62
N THR A 117 3.10 -37.51 1.05
CA THR A 117 2.35 -36.89 -0.05
C THR A 117 0.85 -37.04 0.12
N ASN A 118 0.07 -36.22 -0.59
CA ASN A 118 -1.39 -36.27 -0.56
C ASN A 118 -1.97 -36.12 0.86
N THR A 119 -1.27 -35.41 1.75
CA THR A 119 -1.72 -35.17 3.12
C THR A 119 -2.75 -34.05 3.14
N LEU A 120 -3.87 -34.27 3.83
CA LEU A 120 -4.85 -33.25 4.14
C LEU A 120 -4.67 -32.75 5.59
N ILE A 121 -4.25 -31.50 5.74
CA ILE A 121 -4.18 -30.81 7.04
C ILE A 121 -5.40 -29.91 7.17
N GLY A 122 -6.30 -30.33 8.03
CA GLY A 122 -7.58 -29.72 8.29
C GLY A 122 -8.65 -30.29 7.36
N GLY A 123 -9.49 -29.43 6.80
CA GLY A 123 -10.56 -29.80 5.90
C GLY A 123 -11.56 -28.67 5.72
N LEU A 124 -12.52 -28.84 4.83
CA LEU A 124 -13.55 -27.84 4.60
C LEU A 124 -14.39 -27.63 5.87
N THR A 125 -14.45 -26.39 6.35
CA THR A 125 -15.25 -26.00 7.52
C THR A 125 -15.77 -24.58 7.37
N ALA A 126 -16.97 -24.30 7.91
CA ALA A 126 -17.53 -22.95 7.91
C ALA A 126 -16.78 -21.98 8.85
N THR A 127 -16.08 -22.52 9.86
CA THR A 127 -15.32 -21.72 10.82
C THR A 127 -13.93 -22.33 10.99
N PRO A 128 -12.87 -21.65 10.51
CA PRO A 128 -11.50 -22.14 10.63
C PRO A 128 -11.16 -22.57 12.06
N GLY A 129 -10.38 -23.65 12.20
CA GLY A 129 -10.00 -24.25 13.48
C GLY A 129 -11.08 -25.07 14.19
N THR A 130 -12.29 -25.14 13.63
CA THR A 130 -13.30 -26.13 14.04
C THR A 130 -13.22 -27.37 13.16
N PRO A 131 -13.41 -28.59 13.71
CA PRO A 131 -13.29 -29.83 12.97
C PRO A 131 -14.05 -29.81 11.62
N PRO A 132 -13.43 -30.25 10.52
CA PRO A 132 -12.10 -30.88 10.42
C PRO A 132 -10.89 -29.92 10.51
N GLY A 133 -11.08 -28.61 10.57
CA GLY A 133 -10.00 -27.63 10.76
C GLY A 133 -9.23 -27.81 12.08
N ASN A 134 -7.91 -27.62 12.04
CA ASN A 134 -7.05 -27.69 13.23
C ASN A 134 -6.78 -26.29 13.81
N LEU A 135 -6.47 -26.24 15.10
CA LEU A 135 -5.82 -25.12 15.76
C LEU A 135 -4.34 -25.44 15.92
N ILE A 136 -3.45 -24.68 15.27
CA ILE A 136 -2.01 -24.94 15.20
C ILE A 136 -1.28 -23.69 15.69
N SER A 137 -0.97 -23.63 16.98
CA SER A 137 -0.54 -22.39 17.65
C SER A 137 0.38 -22.69 18.82
N GLY A 138 1.21 -21.73 19.24
CA GLY A 138 2.19 -21.95 20.30
C GLY A 138 3.32 -22.92 19.93
N ASN A 139 3.62 -23.09 18.64
CA ASN A 139 4.71 -23.92 18.13
C ASN A 139 5.93 -23.07 17.76
N GLN A 140 7.02 -23.68 17.29
CA GLN A 140 8.06 -22.93 16.58
C GLN A 140 7.55 -22.49 15.21
N THR A 141 7.35 -23.44 14.30
CA THR A 141 6.60 -23.27 13.05
C THR A 141 5.28 -24.03 13.15
N GLY A 142 4.19 -23.47 12.62
CA GLY A 142 2.88 -24.14 12.64
C GLY A 142 2.89 -25.42 11.79
N VAL A 143 3.02 -25.26 10.47
CA VAL A 143 3.10 -26.37 9.50
C VAL A 143 4.36 -26.22 8.67
N PHE A 144 5.15 -27.28 8.54
CA PHE A 144 6.35 -27.30 7.70
C PHE A 144 6.26 -28.46 6.70
N VAL A 145 6.08 -28.11 5.42
CA VAL A 145 6.19 -29.01 4.27
C VAL A 145 7.64 -28.99 3.77
N SER A 146 8.41 -30.05 4.04
CA SER A 146 9.83 -30.07 3.71
C SER A 146 10.10 -30.35 2.22
N GLN A 147 11.38 -30.40 1.85
CA GLN A 147 11.81 -30.61 0.48
C GLN A 147 11.30 -31.96 -0.06
N SER A 148 10.95 -31.98 -1.35
CA SER A 148 10.43 -33.16 -2.05
C SER A 148 9.06 -33.68 -1.58
N GLN A 149 8.35 -32.95 -0.72
CA GLN A 149 6.93 -33.25 -0.44
C GLN A 149 6.02 -32.53 -1.42
N SER A 150 4.94 -33.18 -1.82
CA SER A 150 4.03 -32.64 -2.82
C SER A 150 2.59 -33.09 -2.65
N ASN A 151 1.70 -32.36 -3.35
CA ASN A 151 0.27 -32.67 -3.41
C ASN A 151 -0.44 -32.60 -2.04
N ASN A 152 0.09 -31.83 -1.09
CA ASN A 152 -0.53 -31.66 0.21
C ASN A 152 -1.54 -30.50 0.18
N THR A 153 -2.61 -30.63 0.95
CA THR A 153 -3.65 -29.61 1.08
C THR A 153 -3.77 -29.15 2.53
N ILE A 154 -3.63 -27.86 2.78
CA ILE A 154 -3.76 -27.24 4.10
C ILE A 154 -5.00 -26.34 4.04
N GLN A 155 -6.10 -26.69 4.70
CA GLN A 155 -7.35 -25.93 4.60
C GLN A 155 -8.16 -25.93 5.90
N GLY A 156 -8.90 -24.85 6.14
CA GLY A 156 -9.80 -24.73 7.30
C GLY A 156 -9.11 -24.54 8.64
N ASN A 157 -7.82 -24.22 8.70
CA ASN A 157 -7.07 -24.17 9.96
C ASN A 157 -7.00 -22.76 10.56
N LEU A 158 -6.87 -22.67 11.90
CA LEU A 158 -6.39 -21.50 12.61
C LEU A 158 -4.91 -21.70 12.95
N ILE A 159 -4.05 -20.78 12.52
CA ILE A 159 -2.59 -20.88 12.67
C ILE A 159 -2.03 -19.59 13.26
N GLY A 160 -1.44 -19.69 14.45
CA GLY A 160 -0.84 -18.56 15.20
C GLY A 160 -1.82 -17.75 16.07
N THR A 161 -3.09 -18.13 16.15
CA THR A 161 -4.13 -17.44 16.94
C THR A 161 -4.68 -18.30 18.07
N ASN A 162 -5.39 -17.71 19.02
CA ASN A 162 -6.21 -18.49 19.96
C ASN A 162 -7.36 -19.24 19.23
N ALA A 163 -8.04 -20.15 19.93
CA ALA A 163 -9.17 -20.92 19.40
C ALA A 163 -10.35 -20.06 18.90
N ALA A 164 -10.45 -18.81 19.35
CA ALA A 164 -11.48 -17.88 18.88
C ALA A 164 -11.06 -17.12 17.61
N GLY A 165 -9.78 -17.17 17.22
CA GLY A 165 -9.23 -16.40 16.11
C GLY A 165 -9.28 -14.88 16.32
N THR A 166 -9.22 -14.44 17.57
CA THR A 166 -9.38 -13.02 17.97
C THR A 166 -8.14 -12.40 18.60
N ALA A 167 -7.17 -13.21 19.04
CA ALA A 167 -5.89 -12.78 19.57
C ALA A 167 -4.77 -13.73 19.15
N ALA A 168 -3.53 -13.23 19.13
CA ALA A 168 -2.36 -14.04 18.83
C ALA A 168 -2.14 -15.10 19.92
N LEU A 169 -1.76 -16.29 19.48
CA LEU A 169 -1.16 -17.35 20.27
C LEU A 169 0.02 -17.88 19.45
N SER A 170 1.02 -17.02 19.31
CA SER A 170 2.01 -17.08 18.23
C SER A 170 2.68 -18.43 18.10
N ASN A 171 2.86 -18.88 16.87
CA ASN A 171 4.03 -19.69 16.56
C ASN A 171 5.25 -18.76 16.54
N SER A 172 6.37 -19.15 17.13
CA SER A 172 7.49 -18.22 17.37
C SER A 172 8.27 -17.84 16.09
N LEU A 173 8.14 -18.63 15.02
CA LEU A 173 8.62 -18.33 13.67
C LEU A 173 7.42 -18.18 12.73
N ASP A 174 7.43 -18.88 11.59
CA ASP A 174 6.39 -18.79 10.56
C ASP A 174 5.14 -19.61 10.87
N GLY A 175 4.00 -19.18 10.33
CA GLY A 175 2.76 -19.96 10.37
C GLY A 175 2.87 -21.24 9.54
N ILE A 176 3.24 -21.10 8.27
CA ILE A 176 3.44 -22.20 7.33
C ILE A 176 4.77 -22.03 6.59
N VAL A 177 5.56 -23.09 6.50
CA VAL A 177 6.76 -23.16 5.65
C VAL A 177 6.52 -24.19 4.54
N ILE A 178 6.78 -23.80 3.28
CA ILE A 178 6.65 -24.65 2.10
C ILE A 178 7.99 -24.69 1.35
N GLN A 179 8.62 -25.86 1.37
CA GLN A 179 9.85 -26.16 0.62
C GLN A 179 9.65 -27.25 -0.45
N GLY A 180 8.40 -27.70 -0.61
CA GLY A 180 7.97 -28.68 -1.60
C GLY A 180 7.25 -28.05 -2.80
N ALA A 181 6.65 -28.91 -3.62
CA ALA A 181 5.96 -28.52 -4.85
C ALA A 181 4.49 -28.98 -4.89
N PHE A 182 3.66 -28.38 -5.74
CA PHE A 182 2.26 -28.80 -5.94
C PHE A 182 1.39 -28.80 -4.67
N ASN A 183 1.68 -27.97 -3.68
CA ASN A 183 0.88 -27.88 -2.46
C ASN A 183 -0.21 -26.81 -2.60
N LEU A 184 -1.36 -27.06 -1.97
CA LEU A 184 -2.48 -26.12 -1.88
C LEU A 184 -2.63 -25.61 -0.45
N VAL A 185 -2.54 -24.30 -0.26
CA VAL A 185 -2.91 -23.63 1.00
C VAL A 185 -4.22 -22.89 0.79
N GLY A 186 -5.26 -23.39 1.45
CA GLY A 186 -6.63 -22.92 1.40
C GLY A 186 -7.42 -23.58 0.27
N GLY A 187 -8.12 -22.79 -0.55
CA GLY A 187 -8.94 -23.26 -1.66
C GLY A 187 -9.87 -22.19 -2.24
N SER A 188 -10.60 -22.52 -3.29
CA SER A 188 -11.49 -21.57 -3.99
C SER A 188 -12.81 -21.30 -3.28
N THR A 189 -13.12 -22.01 -2.18
CA THR A 189 -14.34 -21.82 -1.39
C THR A 189 -14.01 -21.15 -0.05
N THR A 190 -14.96 -20.39 0.49
CA THR A 190 -14.82 -19.79 1.83
C THR A 190 -14.63 -20.83 2.94
N THR A 191 -15.08 -22.07 2.73
CA THR A 191 -14.91 -23.18 3.67
C THR A 191 -13.52 -23.79 3.67
N ALA A 192 -12.70 -23.54 2.65
CA ALA A 192 -11.31 -24.02 2.61
C ALA A 192 -10.34 -23.06 3.35
N ARG A 193 -10.82 -21.87 3.74
CA ARG A 193 -10.00 -20.79 4.28
C ARG A 193 -9.18 -21.20 5.50
N ASN A 194 -7.88 -20.93 5.45
CA ASN A 194 -7.07 -20.83 6.66
C ASN A 194 -7.05 -19.39 7.17
N VAL A 195 -6.84 -19.22 8.46
CA VAL A 195 -6.49 -17.95 9.10
C VAL A 195 -5.08 -18.10 9.66
N ILE A 196 -4.15 -17.32 9.15
CA ILE A 196 -2.71 -17.45 9.37
C ILE A 196 -2.19 -16.10 9.87
N SER A 197 -2.21 -15.93 11.18
CA SER A 197 -2.10 -14.61 11.80
C SER A 197 -1.41 -14.71 13.15
N GLY A 198 -0.76 -13.63 13.60
CA GLY A 198 -0.10 -13.58 14.90
C GLY A 198 1.18 -14.41 15.00
N ASN A 199 1.80 -14.81 13.90
CA ASN A 199 3.06 -15.56 13.92
C ASN A 199 4.27 -14.63 14.14
N GLY A 200 5.34 -15.17 14.71
CA GLY A 200 6.53 -14.43 15.14
C GLY A 200 7.45 -13.98 14.01
N LEU A 201 7.28 -14.53 12.81
CA LEU A 201 7.89 -14.06 11.56
C LEU A 201 6.82 -13.88 10.48
N HIS A 202 6.84 -14.67 9.41
CA HIS A 202 5.91 -14.55 8.29
C HIS A 202 4.63 -15.35 8.54
N GLY A 203 3.54 -14.97 7.86
CA GLY A 203 2.37 -15.82 7.79
C GLY A 203 2.72 -17.13 7.06
N ILE A 204 3.25 -17.00 5.85
CA ILE A 204 3.70 -18.12 5.01
C ILE A 204 5.10 -17.82 4.48
N PHE A 205 6.02 -18.77 4.65
CA PHE A 205 7.33 -18.79 3.99
C PHE A 205 7.30 -19.80 2.84
N LEU A 206 7.60 -19.35 1.62
CA LEU A 206 7.61 -20.16 0.41
C LEU A 206 9.00 -20.10 -0.25
N GLY A 207 9.79 -21.15 -0.10
CA GLY A 207 11.14 -21.15 -0.65
C GLY A 207 12.08 -22.11 0.06
N THR A 208 13.25 -22.31 -0.52
CA THR A 208 14.37 -23.01 0.12
C THR A 208 15.65 -22.67 -0.62
N ASN A 209 16.81 -23.16 -0.19
CA ASN A 209 18.10 -22.84 -0.81
C ASN A 209 18.37 -23.58 -2.16
N ASN A 210 17.33 -24.04 -2.85
CA ASN A 210 17.41 -24.83 -4.09
C ASN A 210 16.08 -24.83 -4.86
N ALA A 211 16.12 -25.21 -6.14
CA ALA A 211 15.00 -25.16 -7.08
C ALA A 211 13.94 -26.29 -6.90
N SER A 212 13.48 -26.56 -5.67
CA SER A 212 12.44 -27.58 -5.40
C SER A 212 11.04 -27.01 -5.17
N VAL A 213 10.89 -25.69 -5.15
CA VAL A 213 9.65 -25.01 -4.74
C VAL A 213 8.92 -24.45 -5.95
N HIS A 214 7.93 -25.19 -6.44
CA HIS A 214 7.17 -24.79 -7.61
C HIS A 214 5.73 -25.32 -7.63
N ASP A 215 4.90 -24.71 -8.48
CA ASP A 215 3.50 -25.10 -8.70
C ASP A 215 2.66 -25.13 -7.41
N ASN A 216 3.06 -24.38 -6.37
CA ASN A 216 2.26 -24.23 -5.17
C ASN A 216 1.17 -23.16 -5.39
N MET A 217 0.02 -23.39 -4.77
CA MET A 217 -1.15 -22.51 -4.86
C MET A 217 -1.55 -22.03 -3.46
N ILE A 218 -1.52 -20.72 -3.23
CA ILE A 218 -1.96 -20.10 -1.98
C ILE A 218 -3.22 -19.29 -2.29
N GLN A 219 -4.40 -19.79 -1.93
CA GLN A 219 -5.68 -19.14 -2.23
C GLN A 219 -6.73 -19.38 -1.13
N GLY A 220 -7.72 -18.51 -1.02
CA GLY A 220 -8.80 -18.51 -0.05
C GLY A 220 -8.42 -18.13 1.38
N ASN A 221 -7.20 -17.65 1.65
CA ASN A 221 -6.69 -17.47 3.02
C ASN A 221 -6.91 -16.07 3.58
N PHE A 222 -6.98 -15.98 4.90
CA PHE A 222 -6.85 -14.74 5.67
C PHE A 222 -5.49 -14.74 6.35
N ILE A 223 -4.67 -13.71 6.09
CA ILE A 223 -3.29 -13.62 6.53
C ILE A 223 -3.08 -12.26 7.20
N GLY A 224 -2.73 -12.27 8.49
CA GLY A 224 -2.53 -11.07 9.32
C GLY A 224 -3.83 -10.47 9.91
N THR A 225 -5.00 -11.05 9.60
CA THR A 225 -6.31 -10.58 10.07
C THR A 225 -6.93 -11.49 11.14
N LYS A 226 -7.99 -11.03 11.80
CA LYS A 226 -8.85 -11.88 12.64
C LYS A 226 -9.63 -12.88 11.79
N ILE A 227 -10.25 -13.87 12.44
CA ILE A 227 -11.03 -14.94 11.77
C ILE A 227 -12.15 -14.44 10.83
N ASN A 228 -12.66 -13.23 11.04
CA ASN A 228 -13.69 -12.62 10.21
C ASN A 228 -13.14 -11.75 9.06
N GLY A 229 -11.82 -11.64 8.92
CA GLY A 229 -11.15 -10.83 7.89
C GLY A 229 -11.15 -9.33 8.19
N SER A 230 -11.61 -8.92 9.38
CA SER A 230 -11.67 -7.52 9.81
C SER A 230 -10.87 -7.30 11.10
N GLY A 231 -10.08 -6.23 11.12
CA GLY A 231 -9.10 -6.00 12.19
C GLY A 231 -7.92 -6.96 12.11
N PHE A 232 -6.82 -6.56 12.72
CA PHE A 232 -5.52 -7.18 12.51
C PHE A 232 -5.07 -8.01 13.72
N ILE A 233 -4.44 -9.14 13.43
CA ILE A 233 -3.56 -9.89 14.32
C ILE A 233 -2.26 -10.07 13.52
N PRO A 234 -1.39 -9.05 13.50
CA PRO A 234 -0.24 -8.99 12.61
C PRO A 234 0.64 -10.25 12.71
N ASN A 235 1.08 -10.80 11.58
CA ASN A 235 2.35 -11.52 11.57
C ASN A 235 3.47 -10.48 11.73
N ALA A 236 4.56 -10.82 12.42
CA ALA A 236 5.57 -9.85 12.80
C ALA A 236 6.39 -9.30 11.63
N SER A 237 6.52 -10.08 10.55
CA SER A 237 7.15 -9.68 9.29
C SER A 237 6.11 -9.73 8.16
N ASP A 238 6.42 -10.32 7.01
CA ASP A 238 5.53 -10.29 5.85
C ASP A 238 4.32 -11.22 6.00
N GLY A 239 3.24 -10.91 5.28
CA GLY A 239 2.13 -11.85 5.14
C GLY A 239 2.59 -13.15 4.46
N ILE A 240 3.24 -13.00 3.31
CA ILE A 240 3.86 -14.11 2.57
C ILE A 240 5.27 -13.68 2.17
N PHE A 241 6.27 -14.47 2.55
CA PHE A 241 7.64 -14.28 2.11
C PHE A 241 8.01 -15.36 1.09
N VAL A 242 8.59 -14.93 -0.03
CA VAL A 242 8.95 -15.82 -1.14
C VAL A 242 10.42 -15.68 -1.49
N VAL A 243 11.11 -16.81 -1.64
CA VAL A 243 12.52 -16.85 -2.04
C VAL A 243 12.80 -18.11 -2.85
N GLU A 244 13.74 -18.04 -3.80
CA GLU A 244 14.32 -19.21 -4.49
C GLU A 244 13.27 -20.25 -4.95
N SER A 245 12.29 -19.78 -5.74
CA SER A 245 11.13 -20.58 -6.15
C SER A 245 10.64 -20.17 -7.54
N PHE A 246 9.88 -21.03 -8.23
CA PHE A 246 9.36 -20.68 -9.54
C PHE A 246 7.94 -21.21 -9.81
N SER A 247 7.21 -20.60 -10.72
CA SER A 247 5.87 -21.07 -11.15
C SER A 247 4.86 -21.27 -10.00
N ASN A 248 4.95 -20.46 -8.95
CA ASN A 248 3.99 -20.50 -7.85
C ASN A 248 2.86 -19.50 -8.09
N THR A 249 1.69 -19.71 -7.47
CA THR A 249 0.57 -18.79 -7.56
C THR A 249 0.11 -18.36 -6.17
N VAL A 250 0.07 -17.04 -5.94
CA VAL A 250 -0.60 -16.42 -4.80
C VAL A 250 -1.89 -15.78 -5.29
N GLY A 251 -3.00 -16.35 -4.88
CA GLY A 251 -4.34 -15.96 -5.28
C GLY A 251 -4.88 -16.84 -6.39
N GLY A 252 -5.69 -16.27 -7.28
CA GLY A 252 -6.45 -17.01 -8.27
C GLY A 252 -7.32 -16.11 -9.14
N SER A 253 -8.03 -16.68 -10.10
CA SER A 253 -8.85 -15.92 -11.04
C SER A 253 -10.11 -15.37 -10.37
N VAL A 254 -10.05 -14.16 -9.83
CA VAL A 254 -11.23 -13.36 -9.48
C VAL A 254 -11.70 -12.66 -10.76
N ALA A 255 -12.90 -12.98 -11.23
CA ALA A 255 -13.38 -12.52 -12.53
C ALA A 255 -14.22 -11.23 -12.47
N THR A 256 -14.79 -10.89 -11.30
CA THR A 256 -15.76 -9.81 -11.14
C THR A 256 -15.54 -9.01 -9.86
N ALA A 257 -15.74 -7.69 -9.92
CA ALA A 257 -15.78 -6.83 -8.73
C ALA A 257 -16.72 -7.40 -7.66
N GLY A 258 -16.31 -7.31 -6.40
CA GLY A 258 -17.11 -7.74 -5.24
C GLY A 258 -17.18 -9.25 -5.01
N ALA A 259 -16.58 -10.08 -5.88
CA ALA A 259 -16.35 -11.48 -5.54
C ALA A 259 -15.35 -11.57 -4.36
N PRO A 260 -15.43 -12.61 -3.50
CA PRO A 260 -14.47 -12.79 -2.43
C PRO A 260 -13.04 -12.80 -2.99
N PRO A 261 -12.10 -12.05 -2.36
CA PRO A 261 -10.74 -11.99 -2.85
C PRO A 261 -10.07 -13.36 -2.72
N ALA A 262 -9.10 -13.60 -3.60
CA ALA A 262 -8.37 -14.85 -3.63
C ALA A 262 -7.49 -15.02 -2.39
N ASN A 263 -7.02 -13.97 -1.74
CA ASN A 263 -6.58 -14.00 -0.33
C ASN A 263 -6.87 -12.62 0.27
N VAL A 264 -7.01 -12.54 1.59
CA VAL A 264 -6.93 -11.27 2.33
C VAL A 264 -5.60 -11.25 3.07
N ILE A 265 -4.71 -10.35 2.67
CA ILE A 265 -3.34 -10.22 3.20
C ILE A 265 -3.21 -8.81 3.77
N ALA A 266 -3.42 -8.68 5.08
CA ALA A 266 -3.54 -7.35 5.66
C ALA A 266 -3.03 -7.27 7.10
N GLY A 267 -2.50 -6.10 7.46
CA GLY A 267 -2.05 -5.81 8.81
C GLY A 267 -0.77 -6.52 9.22
N ASN A 268 0.03 -7.04 8.29
CA ASN A 268 1.31 -7.67 8.61
C ASN A 268 2.38 -6.59 8.94
N GLY A 269 3.38 -6.94 9.75
CA GLY A 269 4.40 -5.99 10.22
C GLY A 269 5.38 -5.53 9.13
N GLY A 270 5.60 -6.38 8.12
CA GLY A 270 6.39 -6.09 6.91
C GLY A 270 5.50 -5.92 5.68
N ASN A 271 5.95 -6.43 4.55
CA ASN A 271 5.23 -6.40 3.28
C ASN A 271 3.98 -7.31 3.30
N GLY A 272 3.01 -7.04 2.44
CA GLY A 272 1.93 -7.99 2.19
C GLY A 272 2.51 -9.29 1.61
N ILE A 273 3.27 -9.14 0.52
CA ILE A 273 4.07 -10.20 -0.11
C ILE A 273 5.47 -9.65 -0.37
N GLY A 274 6.47 -10.11 0.40
CA GLY A 274 7.88 -9.79 0.18
C GLY A 274 8.57 -10.89 -0.63
N ILE A 275 9.36 -10.51 -1.62
CA ILE A 275 10.01 -11.45 -2.53
C ILE A 275 11.50 -11.14 -2.60
N SER A 276 12.31 -11.97 -1.94
CA SER A 276 13.76 -11.76 -1.90
C SER A 276 14.45 -12.43 -3.09
N PHE A 277 15.49 -11.75 -3.60
CA PHE A 277 16.43 -12.38 -4.52
C PHE A 277 17.32 -13.37 -3.77
N GLY A 278 17.42 -14.60 -4.27
CA GLY A 278 18.37 -15.61 -3.78
C GLY A 278 19.13 -16.24 -4.95
N ALA A 279 19.94 -17.28 -4.69
CA ALA A 279 20.85 -17.83 -5.70
C ALA A 279 20.15 -18.36 -6.96
N PHE A 280 18.91 -18.83 -6.82
CA PHE A 280 18.09 -19.37 -7.91
C PHE A 280 17.01 -18.40 -8.42
N GLY A 281 16.93 -17.18 -7.85
CA GLY A 281 15.92 -16.18 -8.17
C GLY A 281 14.48 -16.60 -7.84
N VAL A 282 13.53 -15.71 -8.10
CA VAL A 282 12.09 -16.03 -8.08
C VAL A 282 11.51 -15.66 -9.43
N THR A 283 10.85 -16.59 -10.13
CA THR A 283 10.25 -16.32 -11.45
C THR A 283 8.89 -16.99 -11.60
N GLY A 284 7.99 -16.40 -12.39
CA GLY A 284 6.65 -16.94 -12.61
C GLY A 284 5.80 -17.00 -11.34
N LEU A 285 6.03 -16.11 -10.37
CA LEU A 285 5.18 -15.98 -9.19
C LEU A 285 3.96 -15.12 -9.54
N ALA A 286 2.86 -15.79 -9.88
CA ALA A 286 1.63 -15.09 -10.28
C ALA A 286 0.86 -14.64 -9.04
N ILE A 287 0.69 -13.32 -8.89
CA ILE A 287 -0.02 -12.69 -7.78
C ILE A 287 -1.31 -12.08 -8.31
N LYS A 288 -2.45 -12.77 -8.15
CA LYS A 288 -3.70 -12.39 -8.83
C LYS A 288 -4.91 -12.39 -7.92
N GLY A 289 -5.73 -11.35 -8.01
CA GLY A 289 -7.04 -11.26 -7.36
C GLY A 289 -6.99 -11.23 -5.82
N ASN A 290 -5.84 -10.93 -5.24
CA ASN A 290 -5.69 -10.79 -3.79
C ASN A 290 -6.23 -9.44 -3.32
N SER A 291 -6.69 -9.37 -2.07
CA SER A 291 -6.94 -8.14 -1.33
C SER A 291 -5.75 -7.95 -0.39
N ILE A 292 -4.88 -6.99 -0.72
CA ILE A 292 -3.64 -6.71 0.00
C ILE A 292 -3.71 -5.28 0.50
N PHE A 293 -3.71 -5.05 1.82
CA PHE A 293 -3.86 -3.70 2.38
C PHE A 293 -3.39 -3.57 3.85
N SER A 294 -3.11 -2.35 4.30
CA SER A 294 -2.67 -1.97 5.64
C SER A 294 -1.48 -2.78 6.16
N ASN A 295 -0.57 -3.24 5.30
CA ASN A 295 0.68 -3.85 5.74
C ASN A 295 1.70 -2.77 6.16
N GLY A 296 2.71 -3.13 6.95
CA GLY A 296 3.72 -2.19 7.46
C GLY A 296 4.74 -1.76 6.41
N GLY A 297 4.91 -2.56 5.36
CA GLY A 297 5.65 -2.23 4.14
C GLY A 297 4.73 -2.17 2.91
N LEU A 298 5.28 -2.41 1.73
CA LEU A 298 4.52 -2.43 0.48
C LEU A 298 3.56 -3.62 0.43
N GLY A 299 2.51 -3.51 -0.40
CA GLY A 299 1.61 -4.64 -0.65
C GLY A 299 2.31 -5.80 -1.34
N ILE A 300 3.15 -5.49 -2.33
CA ILE A 300 4.04 -6.43 -3.03
C ILE A 300 5.38 -5.71 -3.17
N ASP A 301 6.47 -6.35 -2.76
CA ASP A 301 7.84 -5.80 -2.81
C ASP A 301 8.75 -6.81 -3.53
N LEU A 302 9.25 -6.42 -4.70
CA LEU A 302 10.18 -7.21 -5.50
C LEU A 302 11.61 -6.89 -5.05
N ASN A 303 12.41 -7.92 -4.79
CA ASN A 303 13.75 -7.86 -4.19
C ASN A 303 13.82 -7.29 -2.76
N GLU A 304 12.71 -6.91 -2.12
CA GLU A 304 12.68 -6.29 -0.77
C GLU A 304 13.53 -5.02 -0.67
N ASN A 305 13.51 -4.20 -1.72
CA ASN A 305 14.29 -2.97 -1.80
C ASN A 305 13.41 -1.71 -1.87
N GLY A 306 12.11 -1.86 -1.59
CA GLY A 306 11.12 -0.81 -1.79
C GLY A 306 10.64 -0.79 -3.25
N VAL A 307 10.04 0.33 -3.66
CA VAL A 307 9.41 0.40 -4.99
C VAL A 307 10.44 0.19 -6.10
N THR A 308 10.23 -0.84 -6.91
CA THR A 308 11.01 -1.09 -8.13
C THR A 308 10.45 -0.25 -9.27
N LEU A 309 11.13 0.84 -9.61
CA LEU A 309 10.66 1.76 -10.66
C LEU A 309 10.75 1.14 -12.06
N ASN A 310 9.75 1.43 -12.88
CA ASN A 310 9.75 0.99 -14.27
C ASN A 310 10.99 1.46 -15.06
N ASP A 311 11.53 0.59 -15.91
CA ASP A 311 12.57 0.90 -16.88
C ASP A 311 12.10 0.69 -18.34
N VAL A 312 12.90 1.11 -19.31
CA VAL A 312 12.50 1.05 -20.73
C VAL A 312 12.55 -0.38 -21.25
N GLY A 313 11.40 -0.91 -21.62
CA GLY A 313 11.25 -2.22 -22.21
C GLY A 313 11.40 -3.39 -21.23
N ASP A 314 11.38 -3.12 -19.92
CA ASP A 314 11.47 -4.14 -18.85
C ASP A 314 12.74 -4.98 -19.00
N ALA A 315 13.87 -4.27 -19.04
CA ALA A 315 15.18 -4.80 -19.45
C ALA A 315 16.05 -5.22 -18.26
N ASP A 316 15.67 -4.85 -17.05
CA ASP A 316 16.33 -5.28 -15.83
C ASP A 316 15.94 -6.71 -15.43
N SER A 317 16.48 -7.17 -14.31
CA SER A 317 16.32 -8.56 -13.87
C SER A 317 16.31 -8.65 -12.37
N GLY A 318 15.57 -9.62 -11.84
CA GLY A 318 15.40 -9.82 -10.42
C GLY A 318 14.22 -10.74 -10.17
N THR A 319 13.64 -10.68 -8.98
CA THR A 319 12.44 -11.46 -8.66
C THR A 319 11.28 -11.04 -9.56
N ASN A 320 10.57 -12.02 -10.12
CA ASN A 320 9.58 -11.82 -11.16
C ASN A 320 10.07 -10.98 -12.35
N ASN A 321 11.36 -11.09 -12.68
CA ASN A 321 12.02 -10.27 -13.70
C ASN A 321 11.82 -8.76 -13.51
N LEU A 322 11.51 -8.31 -12.29
CA LEU A 322 11.21 -6.92 -11.98
C LEU A 322 10.11 -6.29 -12.84
N GLN A 323 9.17 -7.12 -13.30
CA GLN A 323 8.06 -6.75 -14.20
C GLN A 323 7.54 -5.34 -13.95
N ASN A 324 7.67 -4.47 -14.95
CA ASN A 324 7.10 -3.13 -14.95
C ASN A 324 5.60 -3.16 -14.60
N PHE A 325 5.17 -2.26 -13.70
CA PHE A 325 3.77 -2.04 -13.37
C PHE A 325 3.09 -1.07 -14.36
N PRO A 326 1.75 -1.09 -14.50
CA PRO A 326 1.04 -0.15 -15.36
C PRO A 326 1.14 1.29 -14.84
N VAL A 327 1.19 2.29 -15.72
CA VAL A 327 1.12 3.72 -15.37
C VAL A 327 -0.28 4.25 -15.66
N LEU A 328 -0.97 4.75 -14.64
CA LEU A 328 -2.35 5.23 -14.75
C LEU A 328 -2.37 6.72 -15.16
N SER A 329 -2.78 7.01 -16.39
CA SER A 329 -2.81 8.38 -16.90
C SER A 329 -4.06 9.16 -16.44
N SER A 330 -5.19 8.45 -16.22
CA SER A 330 -6.42 9.08 -15.71
C SER A 330 -7.34 8.09 -15.00
N VAL A 331 -7.97 8.55 -13.92
CA VAL A 331 -9.06 7.86 -13.22
C VAL A 331 -10.20 8.87 -13.04
N THR A 332 -11.33 8.63 -13.70
CA THR A 332 -12.46 9.58 -13.70
C THR A 332 -13.76 8.89 -13.34
N ASN A 333 -14.57 9.54 -12.49
CA ASN A 333 -15.87 9.05 -12.08
C ASN A 333 -16.97 9.82 -12.82
N SER A 334 -17.80 9.13 -13.58
CA SER A 334 -18.93 9.74 -14.30
C SER A 334 -20.03 8.71 -14.55
N GLY A 335 -21.29 9.13 -14.39
CA GLY A 335 -22.44 8.28 -14.71
C GLY A 335 -22.52 6.97 -13.91
N GLY A 336 -21.97 6.92 -12.69
CA GLY A 336 -21.94 5.71 -11.87
C GLY A 336 -20.87 4.70 -12.28
N MET A 337 -19.90 5.11 -13.12
CA MET A 337 -18.76 4.31 -13.55
C MET A 337 -17.45 5.02 -13.23
N THR A 338 -16.40 4.24 -12.99
CA THR A 338 -15.00 4.71 -12.93
C THR A 338 -14.30 4.29 -14.21
N THR A 339 -13.88 5.26 -15.03
CA THR A 339 -13.07 5.04 -16.24
C THR A 339 -11.60 5.23 -15.92
N ILE A 340 -10.79 4.22 -16.23
CA ILE A 340 -9.36 4.16 -15.98
C ILE A 340 -8.65 4.04 -17.33
N ALA A 341 -7.72 4.95 -17.59
CA ALA A 341 -6.83 4.89 -18.74
C ALA A 341 -5.37 4.90 -18.28
N GLY A 342 -4.52 4.27 -19.07
CA GLY A 342 -3.10 4.17 -18.77
C GLY A 342 -2.33 3.40 -19.82
N THR A 343 -1.05 3.17 -19.53
CA THR A 343 -0.12 2.47 -20.39
C THR A 343 0.67 1.42 -19.62
N LEU A 344 1.30 0.52 -20.37
CA LEU A 344 2.32 -0.40 -19.89
C LEU A 344 3.45 -0.38 -20.91
N ASP A 345 4.68 -0.21 -20.43
CA ASP A 345 5.91 -0.44 -21.20
C ASP A 345 6.57 -1.68 -20.61
N SER A 346 6.76 -2.72 -21.41
CA SER A 346 7.42 -3.97 -20.99
C SER A 346 7.86 -4.75 -22.23
N ILE A 347 8.20 -6.03 -22.11
CA ILE A 347 8.70 -6.86 -23.21
C ILE A 347 7.73 -6.82 -24.41
N ALA A 348 8.29 -6.54 -25.59
CA ALA A 348 7.54 -6.36 -26.83
C ALA A 348 6.77 -7.60 -27.28
N SER A 349 5.62 -7.36 -27.92
CA SER A 349 4.76 -8.40 -28.52
C SER A 349 4.30 -9.49 -27.55
N LYS A 350 4.00 -9.11 -26.30
CA LYS A 350 3.45 -9.98 -25.26
C LYS A 350 2.08 -9.47 -24.82
N THR A 351 1.27 -10.35 -24.22
CA THR A 351 -0.03 -10.00 -23.65
C THR A 351 0.04 -10.09 -22.14
N TYR A 352 -0.25 -8.99 -21.48
CA TYR A 352 -0.23 -8.86 -20.03
C TYR A 352 -1.64 -8.82 -19.49
N ARG A 353 -1.87 -9.48 -18.35
CA ARG A 353 -3.07 -9.27 -17.55
C ARG A 353 -2.84 -8.05 -16.66
N ILE A 354 -3.69 -7.04 -16.78
CA ILE A 354 -3.67 -5.85 -15.92
C ILE A 354 -4.84 -5.92 -14.96
N GLU A 355 -4.57 -6.00 -13.66
CA GLU A 355 -5.59 -6.00 -12.60
C GLU A 355 -5.71 -4.61 -11.97
N PHE A 356 -6.92 -4.19 -11.62
CA PHE A 356 -7.21 -2.87 -11.03
C PHE A 356 -7.84 -3.01 -9.66
N PHE A 357 -7.38 -2.18 -8.73
CA PHE A 357 -7.81 -2.22 -7.33
C PHE A 357 -8.19 -0.83 -6.85
N ALA A 358 -9.30 -0.72 -6.12
CA ALA A 358 -9.61 0.46 -5.33
C ALA A 358 -9.02 0.32 -3.92
N ASN A 359 -8.58 1.43 -3.36
CA ASN A 359 -7.93 1.51 -2.06
C ASN A 359 -8.51 2.65 -1.25
N ASP A 360 -8.85 2.39 0.01
CA ASP A 360 -9.28 3.42 0.95
C ASP A 360 -8.10 4.29 1.41
N ALA A 361 -6.90 3.70 1.48
CA ALA A 361 -5.66 4.38 1.76
C ALA A 361 -4.58 3.93 0.76
N ILE A 362 -3.74 4.87 0.34
CA ILE A 362 -2.56 4.58 -0.47
C ILE A 362 -1.36 4.54 0.46
N ASP A 363 -0.42 3.64 0.17
CA ASP A 363 0.83 3.55 0.91
C ASP A 363 1.58 4.90 0.89
N ALA A 364 2.40 5.17 1.91
CA ALA A 364 3.13 6.44 2.02
C ALA A 364 4.08 6.69 0.84
N THR A 365 4.57 5.64 0.18
CA THR A 365 5.38 5.76 -1.05
C THR A 365 4.57 6.30 -2.25
N GLY A 366 3.24 6.20 -2.21
CA GLY A 366 2.35 6.48 -3.32
C GLY A 366 2.05 5.29 -4.23
N PHE A 367 2.71 4.14 -4.00
CA PHE A 367 2.57 2.91 -4.77
C PHE A 367 1.82 1.84 -3.96
N GLY A 368 0.76 1.28 -4.54
CA GLY A 368 -0.08 0.32 -3.84
C GLY A 368 -0.92 0.90 -2.69
N GLU A 369 -1.62 0.08 -1.92
CA GLU A 369 -1.73 -1.39 -2.04
C GLU A 369 -2.87 -1.79 -3.01
N GLY A 370 -3.53 -2.92 -2.80
CA GLY A 370 -4.63 -3.40 -3.64
C GLY A 370 -5.76 -4.01 -2.81
N GLN A 371 -6.58 -3.16 -2.20
CA GLN A 371 -7.58 -3.57 -1.21
C GLN A 371 -8.82 -4.20 -1.85
N ILE A 372 -9.40 -3.58 -2.87
CA ILE A 372 -10.69 -3.99 -3.46
C ILE A 372 -10.51 -4.25 -4.95
N PHE A 373 -10.58 -5.51 -5.37
CA PHE A 373 -10.51 -5.87 -6.78
C PHE A 373 -11.70 -5.30 -7.57
N LEU A 374 -11.40 -4.54 -8.63
CA LEU A 374 -12.38 -3.94 -9.52
C LEU A 374 -12.60 -4.79 -10.78
N GLY A 375 -11.54 -5.40 -11.28
CA GLY A 375 -11.55 -6.15 -12.52
C GLY A 375 -10.18 -6.19 -13.17
N PHE A 376 -10.14 -6.68 -14.41
CA PHE A 376 -8.91 -6.78 -15.18
C PHE A 376 -9.16 -6.53 -16.67
N THR A 377 -8.09 -6.26 -17.40
CA THR A 377 -8.05 -6.33 -18.85
C THR A 377 -6.80 -7.07 -19.32
N ASN A 378 -6.78 -7.49 -20.58
CA ASN A 378 -5.56 -7.98 -21.22
C ASN A 378 -5.06 -6.90 -22.18
N ALA A 379 -3.80 -6.50 -22.05
CA ALA A 379 -3.16 -5.50 -22.89
C ALA A 379 -1.98 -6.13 -23.63
N SER A 380 -1.93 -5.96 -24.96
CA SER A 380 -0.82 -6.47 -25.78
C SER A 380 0.16 -5.35 -26.10
N THR A 381 1.44 -5.57 -25.79
CA THR A 381 2.52 -4.64 -26.14
C THR A 381 2.82 -4.71 -27.63
N ASN A 382 3.10 -3.56 -28.23
CA ASN A 382 3.51 -3.46 -29.63
C ASN A 382 4.98 -3.90 -29.84
N ALA A 383 5.50 -3.71 -31.05
CA ALA A 383 6.89 -4.05 -31.38
C ALA A 383 7.94 -3.24 -30.59
N SER A 384 7.54 -2.11 -30.00
CA SER A 384 8.36 -1.26 -29.14
C SER A 384 8.10 -1.47 -27.66
N GLY A 385 7.37 -2.52 -27.25
CA GLY A 385 7.11 -2.78 -25.82
C GLY A 385 5.93 -2.04 -25.20
N ASN A 386 5.23 -1.21 -25.97
CA ASN A 386 4.21 -0.30 -25.43
C ASN A 386 2.78 -0.81 -25.62
N ALA A 387 1.95 -0.72 -24.59
CA ALA A 387 0.52 -0.99 -24.62
C ALA A 387 -0.26 0.18 -23.98
N SER A 388 -1.49 0.41 -24.46
CA SER A 388 -2.44 1.36 -23.86
C SER A 388 -3.75 0.66 -23.53
N PHE A 389 -4.41 1.07 -22.45
CA PHE A 389 -5.72 0.56 -22.07
C PHE A 389 -6.66 1.69 -21.66
N ASN A 390 -7.97 1.45 -21.85
CA ASN A 390 -9.04 2.31 -21.38
C ASN A 390 -10.22 1.39 -21.00
N VAL A 391 -10.54 1.34 -19.70
CA VAL A 391 -11.51 0.41 -19.12
C VAL A 391 -12.47 1.16 -18.21
N SER A 392 -13.67 0.62 -18.02
CA SER A 392 -14.65 1.18 -17.08
C SER A 392 -15.20 0.10 -16.16
N PHE A 393 -15.28 0.39 -14.87
CA PHE A 393 -15.84 -0.47 -13.82
C PHE A 393 -16.96 0.26 -13.06
N PRO A 394 -17.78 -0.45 -12.27
CA PRO A 394 -18.69 0.21 -11.33
C PRO A 394 -17.94 1.24 -10.48
N GLN A 395 -18.58 2.37 -10.20
CA GLN A 395 -17.92 3.48 -9.53
C GLN A 395 -17.33 3.09 -8.17
N ILE A 396 -16.08 3.48 -7.95
CA ILE A 396 -15.40 3.35 -6.66
C ILE A 396 -15.99 4.32 -5.61
N GLY A 397 -15.75 4.04 -4.33
CA GLY A 397 -16.15 4.89 -3.22
C GLY A 397 -15.52 6.29 -3.29
N ALA A 398 -16.20 7.28 -2.71
CA ALA A 398 -15.65 8.62 -2.57
C ALA A 398 -14.33 8.58 -1.78
N GLY A 399 -13.29 9.25 -2.28
CA GLY A 399 -11.96 9.24 -1.67
C GLY A 399 -11.10 8.01 -1.99
N GLN A 400 -11.66 6.94 -2.57
CA GLN A 400 -10.84 5.80 -2.98
C GLN A 400 -9.92 6.15 -4.15
N ARG A 401 -8.79 5.46 -4.20
CA ARG A 401 -7.77 5.61 -5.24
C ARG A 401 -7.53 4.28 -5.95
N VAL A 402 -7.14 4.37 -7.22
CA VAL A 402 -6.92 3.18 -8.05
C VAL A 402 -5.43 2.91 -8.16
N THR A 403 -5.06 1.64 -7.97
CA THR A 403 -3.75 1.07 -8.29
C THR A 403 -3.95 -0.12 -9.22
N SER A 404 -2.87 -0.66 -9.76
CA SER A 404 -2.90 -1.77 -10.69
C SER A 404 -1.64 -2.62 -10.63
N THR A 405 -1.73 -3.88 -11.07
CA THR A 405 -0.58 -4.76 -11.31
C THR A 405 -0.59 -5.23 -12.76
N ALA A 406 0.57 -5.59 -13.28
CA ALA A 406 0.73 -6.29 -14.56
C ALA A 406 1.25 -7.69 -14.30
N THR A 407 0.69 -8.71 -14.96
CA THR A 407 1.21 -10.07 -14.96
C THR A 407 1.52 -10.52 -16.38
N ASP A 408 2.74 -10.95 -16.61
CA ASP A 408 3.21 -11.45 -17.91
C ASP A 408 2.66 -12.86 -18.24
N PRO A 409 2.86 -13.37 -19.47
CA PRO A 409 2.43 -14.72 -19.85
C PRO A 409 3.08 -15.87 -19.07
N ASN A 410 4.24 -15.65 -18.44
CA ASN A 410 4.94 -16.64 -17.64
C ASN A 410 4.53 -16.60 -16.16
N GLY A 411 3.67 -15.66 -15.77
CA GLY A 411 3.20 -15.49 -14.41
C GLY A 411 4.04 -14.53 -13.57
N ASN A 412 4.97 -13.77 -14.14
CA ASN A 412 5.67 -12.72 -13.40
C ASN A 412 4.70 -11.55 -13.14
N THR A 413 4.38 -11.27 -11.88
CA THR A 413 3.54 -10.14 -11.49
C THR A 413 4.40 -8.99 -10.95
N SER A 414 4.09 -7.77 -11.39
CA SER A 414 4.67 -6.52 -10.90
C SER A 414 4.29 -6.21 -9.45
N GLU A 415 4.98 -5.24 -8.85
CA GLU A 415 4.43 -4.50 -7.71
C GLU A 415 3.14 -3.75 -8.08
N PHE A 416 2.49 -3.15 -7.09
CA PHE A 416 1.37 -2.24 -7.36
C PHE A 416 1.87 -0.92 -7.94
N SER A 417 1.15 -0.42 -8.95
CA SER A 417 1.41 0.89 -9.53
C SER A 417 1.13 2.04 -8.57
N GLY A 418 1.68 3.20 -8.95
CA GLY A 418 1.35 4.47 -8.33
C GLY A 418 -0.11 4.86 -8.54
N ALA A 419 -0.78 5.32 -7.49
CA ALA A 419 -2.10 5.91 -7.61
C ALA A 419 -2.03 7.38 -8.03
N ASN A 420 -3.02 7.86 -8.79
CA ASN A 420 -3.11 9.29 -9.12
C ASN A 420 -3.50 10.09 -7.87
N GLY A 421 -2.59 10.97 -7.47
CA GLY A 421 -2.79 11.92 -6.38
C GLY A 421 -3.42 13.24 -6.84
N GLN A 422 -3.46 14.18 -5.91
CA GLN A 422 -3.90 15.55 -6.14
C GLN A 422 -3.08 16.55 -5.33
N LEU A 423 -3.15 17.83 -5.70
CA LEU A 423 -2.63 18.92 -4.87
C LEU A 423 -3.63 19.22 -3.75
N LEU A 424 -3.17 19.12 -2.49
CA LEU A 424 -3.99 19.35 -1.29
C LEU A 424 -3.89 20.77 -0.75
N ASN A 425 -2.75 21.42 -0.93
CA ASN A 425 -2.52 22.78 -0.48
C ASN A 425 -1.46 23.43 -1.36
N ILE A 426 -1.60 24.73 -1.60
CA ILE A 426 -0.51 25.56 -2.10
C ILE A 426 -0.41 26.84 -1.29
N SER A 427 0.83 27.25 -1.08
CA SER A 427 1.22 28.35 -0.22
C SER A 427 2.34 29.14 -0.88
N THR A 428 2.38 30.45 -0.73
CA THR A 428 3.55 31.23 -1.15
C THR A 428 3.90 32.30 -0.15
N ARG A 429 5.16 32.31 0.29
CA ARG A 429 5.74 33.33 1.15
C ARG A 429 6.51 34.35 0.32
N LEU A 430 6.17 35.63 0.48
CA LEU A 430 6.82 36.73 -0.25
C LEU A 430 6.68 38.07 0.49
N GLY A 431 7.51 39.04 0.12
CA GLY A 431 7.27 40.45 0.48
C GLY A 431 6.00 40.98 -0.21
N VAL A 432 5.00 41.33 0.60
CA VAL A 432 3.79 42.03 0.17
C VAL A 432 4.11 43.53 0.10
N GLN A 433 4.06 44.10 -1.10
CA GLN A 433 4.26 45.54 -1.32
C GLN A 433 2.94 46.23 -1.69
N THR A 434 3.03 47.48 -2.15
CA THR A 434 1.88 48.29 -2.56
C THR A 434 1.67 48.28 -4.07
N GLY A 435 0.53 48.80 -4.54
CA GLY A 435 0.27 49.00 -5.98
C GLY A 435 0.23 47.67 -6.74
N ASN A 436 1.08 47.55 -7.76
CA ASN A 436 1.18 46.38 -8.64
C ASN A 436 2.04 45.25 -8.06
N ASN A 437 2.80 45.51 -6.99
CA ASN A 437 3.73 44.57 -6.35
C ASN A 437 3.10 43.84 -5.15
N VAL A 438 1.77 43.80 -5.08
CA VAL A 438 1.05 42.99 -4.09
C VAL A 438 1.23 41.50 -4.36
N LEU A 439 1.05 40.70 -3.33
CA LEU A 439 1.10 39.24 -3.43
C LEU A 439 -0.23 38.75 -3.98
N ILE A 440 -0.18 38.02 -5.09
CA ILE A 440 -1.36 37.50 -5.78
C ILE A 440 -1.22 36.00 -5.97
N GLY A 441 -2.09 35.22 -5.32
CA GLY A 441 -2.24 33.79 -5.53
C GLY A 441 -3.36 33.51 -6.54
N GLY A 442 -3.04 32.92 -7.69
CA GLY A 442 -4.02 32.43 -8.66
C GLY A 442 -4.22 30.93 -8.51
N PHE A 443 -5.42 30.42 -8.77
CA PHE A 443 -5.66 28.97 -8.81
C PHE A 443 -6.77 28.60 -9.80
N ILE A 444 -6.68 27.39 -10.33
CA ILE A 444 -7.65 26.82 -11.29
C ILE A 444 -8.25 25.56 -10.68
N ILE A 445 -9.59 25.51 -10.71
CA ILE A 445 -10.33 24.29 -10.36
C ILE A 445 -10.74 23.62 -11.66
N GLY A 446 -10.25 22.41 -11.88
CA GLY A 446 -10.59 21.56 -13.01
C GLY A 446 -11.63 20.49 -12.65
N GLY A 447 -12.16 19.83 -13.68
CA GLY A 447 -13.16 18.77 -13.54
C GLY A 447 -14.60 19.30 -13.52
N THR A 448 -15.52 18.49 -13.01
CA THR A 448 -16.95 18.79 -12.92
C THR A 448 -17.39 18.86 -11.47
N GLY A 449 -18.34 19.74 -11.15
CA GLY A 449 -18.83 19.95 -9.78
C GLY A 449 -18.11 21.09 -9.05
N ASN A 450 -18.54 21.36 -7.83
CA ASN A 450 -18.00 22.47 -7.02
C ASN A 450 -16.97 21.96 -6.01
N LYS A 451 -15.97 22.78 -5.69
CA LYS A 451 -14.95 22.48 -4.67
C LYS A 451 -14.94 23.53 -3.57
N GLN A 452 -14.89 23.09 -2.32
CA GLN A 452 -14.72 23.99 -1.19
C GLN A 452 -13.24 24.17 -0.86
N LEU A 453 -12.78 25.41 -0.80
CA LEU A 453 -11.40 25.76 -0.41
C LEU A 453 -11.41 26.76 0.74
N LEU A 454 -10.41 26.65 1.61
CA LEU A 454 -10.06 27.68 2.58
C LEU A 454 -8.85 28.48 2.08
N LEU A 455 -9.04 29.77 1.85
CA LEU A 455 -7.98 30.71 1.55
C LEU A 455 -7.53 31.43 2.82
N ARG A 456 -6.22 31.58 3.04
CA ARG A 456 -5.65 32.29 4.20
C ARG A 456 -4.59 33.29 3.76
N ALA A 457 -4.46 34.39 4.49
CA ALA A 457 -3.31 35.27 4.42
C ALA A 457 -2.72 35.47 5.82
N LEU A 458 -1.53 34.92 6.03
CA LEU A 458 -0.81 34.99 7.32
C LEU A 458 0.26 36.07 7.28
N GLY A 459 0.46 36.70 8.43
CA GLY A 459 1.39 37.80 8.62
C GLY A 459 2.01 37.71 10.01
N PRO A 460 1.33 38.17 11.09
CA PRO A 460 1.85 38.09 12.46
C PRO A 460 2.32 36.69 12.88
N THR A 461 1.62 35.63 12.45
CA THR A 461 1.98 34.24 12.74
C THR A 461 3.38 33.88 12.24
N LEU A 462 3.87 34.51 11.16
CA LEU A 462 5.19 34.21 10.59
C LEU A 462 6.35 34.55 11.54
N THR A 463 6.15 35.48 12.49
CA THR A 463 7.17 35.86 13.47
C THR A 463 7.57 34.69 14.39
N GLN A 464 6.65 33.75 14.64
CA GLN A 464 6.93 32.55 15.44
C GLN A 464 7.87 31.57 14.74
N PHE A 465 7.99 31.68 13.41
CA PHE A 465 8.90 30.90 12.57
C PHE A 465 10.21 31.65 12.27
N GLY A 466 10.49 32.73 12.98
CA GLY A 466 11.71 33.53 12.80
C GLY A 466 11.71 34.41 11.55
N VAL A 467 10.56 34.60 10.90
CA VAL A 467 10.44 35.50 9.75
C VAL A 467 10.39 36.95 10.25
N GLY A 468 11.49 37.69 10.04
CA GLY A 468 11.56 39.12 10.33
C GLY A 468 10.73 39.95 9.34
N GLY A 469 10.23 41.11 9.80
CA GLY A 469 9.49 42.04 8.95
C GLY A 469 8.14 41.53 8.44
N ALA A 470 7.50 40.63 9.20
CA ALA A 470 6.19 40.09 8.85
C ALA A 470 5.12 41.18 8.69
N LEU A 471 4.20 40.97 7.75
CA LEU A 471 3.09 41.88 7.49
C LEU A 471 2.17 41.92 8.71
N ALA A 472 2.01 43.10 9.32
CA ALA A 472 1.37 43.20 10.64
C ALA A 472 -0.16 43.01 10.62
N ASP A 473 -0.80 43.24 9.47
CA ASP A 473 -2.27 43.21 9.32
C ASP A 473 -2.60 42.87 7.85
N PRO A 474 -2.65 41.58 7.47
CA PRO A 474 -2.92 41.12 6.11
C PRO A 474 -4.42 41.08 5.79
N THR A 475 -4.83 41.74 4.70
CA THR A 475 -6.19 41.67 4.14
C THR A 475 -6.23 40.78 2.89
N LEU A 476 -7.34 40.07 2.69
CA LEU A 476 -7.56 39.15 1.58
C LEU A 476 -8.75 39.60 0.71
N GLU A 477 -8.53 39.66 -0.61
CA GLU A 477 -9.55 39.94 -1.62
C GLU A 477 -9.63 38.79 -2.63
N LEU A 478 -10.81 38.21 -2.79
CA LEU A 478 -11.06 37.08 -3.69
C LEU A 478 -11.82 37.55 -4.94
N ARG A 479 -11.31 37.20 -6.11
CA ARG A 479 -11.90 37.52 -7.42
C ARG A 479 -12.06 36.30 -8.32
N ASP A 480 -13.05 36.35 -9.20
CA ASP A 480 -13.24 35.35 -10.25
C ASP A 480 -12.33 35.59 -11.47
N GLY A 481 -12.40 34.69 -12.46
CA GLY A 481 -11.60 34.76 -13.68
C GLY A 481 -11.91 35.95 -14.61
N ALA A 482 -13.04 36.64 -14.42
CA ALA A 482 -13.37 37.89 -15.10
C ALA A 482 -12.90 39.13 -14.31
N GLY A 483 -12.33 38.92 -13.12
CA GLY A 483 -11.88 39.97 -12.21
C GLY A 483 -12.98 40.55 -11.33
N ALA A 484 -14.19 39.97 -11.32
CA ALA A 484 -15.26 40.39 -10.44
C ALA A 484 -14.97 40.01 -8.99
N LEU A 485 -15.36 40.87 -8.05
CA LEU A 485 -15.16 40.63 -6.62
C LEU A 485 -16.13 39.54 -6.13
N ILE A 486 -15.58 38.50 -5.52
CA ILE A 486 -16.34 37.43 -4.84
C ILE A 486 -16.49 37.77 -3.37
N ALA A 487 -15.38 38.04 -2.67
CA ALA A 487 -15.37 38.27 -1.23
C ALA A 487 -14.14 39.08 -0.78
N THR A 488 -14.23 39.72 0.38
CA THR A 488 -13.08 40.32 1.08
C THR A 488 -13.10 39.91 2.55
N ASN A 489 -11.92 39.85 3.16
CA ASN A 489 -11.78 39.62 4.59
C ASN A 489 -10.56 40.37 5.14
N ASP A 490 -10.71 40.98 6.30
CA ASP A 490 -9.65 41.68 7.04
C ASP A 490 -9.21 40.79 8.22
N ASN A 491 -10.15 40.36 9.06
CA ASN A 491 -9.90 39.42 10.15
C ASN A 491 -10.76 38.17 9.98
N TRP A 492 -10.17 36.98 10.12
CA TRP A 492 -10.84 35.71 9.82
C TRP A 492 -12.10 35.46 10.67
N LYS A 493 -12.16 36.09 11.86
CA LYS A 493 -13.33 36.00 12.75
C LYS A 493 -14.50 36.88 12.32
N ASP A 494 -14.30 37.85 11.42
CA ASP A 494 -15.29 38.88 11.10
C ASP A 494 -16.58 38.30 10.49
N THR A 495 -16.45 37.31 9.61
CA THR A 495 -17.57 36.83 8.79
C THR A 495 -17.82 35.33 8.87
N GLN A 496 -16.78 34.51 9.11
CA GLN A 496 -16.86 33.05 8.94
C GLN A 496 -16.26 32.26 10.12
N GLN A 497 -16.13 32.87 11.31
CA GLN A 497 -15.43 32.28 12.47
C GLN A 497 -15.80 30.82 12.73
N ALA A 498 -17.09 30.50 12.86
CA ALA A 498 -17.54 29.15 13.22
C ALA A 498 -17.18 28.13 12.13
N ALA A 499 -17.41 28.46 10.86
CA ALA A 499 -17.12 27.58 9.74
C ALA A 499 -15.61 27.37 9.55
N ILE A 500 -14.81 28.43 9.67
CA ILE A 500 -13.34 28.36 9.57
C ILE A 500 -12.77 27.57 10.75
N THR A 501 -13.27 27.76 11.96
CA THR A 501 -12.85 26.98 13.14
C THR A 501 -13.13 25.50 12.95
N ALA A 502 -14.28 25.14 12.36
CA ALA A 502 -14.66 23.75 12.10
C ALA A 502 -13.74 23.03 11.10
N THR A 503 -12.98 23.76 10.28
CA THR A 503 -11.98 23.16 9.38
C THR A 503 -10.73 22.67 10.12
N GLY A 504 -10.49 23.14 11.35
CA GLY A 504 -9.24 22.92 12.08
C GLY A 504 -8.05 23.72 11.55
N LEU A 505 -8.26 24.60 10.57
CA LEU A 505 -7.23 25.38 9.87
C LEU A 505 -7.40 26.90 10.06
N ALA A 506 -8.03 27.35 11.14
CA ALA A 506 -8.16 28.78 11.43
C ALA A 506 -6.78 29.45 11.57
N PRO A 507 -6.60 30.69 11.08
CA PRO A 507 -5.39 31.46 11.36
C PRO A 507 -5.13 31.58 12.87
N PRO A 508 -3.88 31.41 13.34
CA PRO A 508 -3.55 31.52 14.76
C PRO A 508 -3.69 32.93 15.33
N ASP A 509 -3.44 33.98 14.53
CA ASP A 509 -3.60 35.37 14.93
C ASP A 509 -4.96 35.92 14.46
N ASP A 510 -5.61 36.70 15.33
CA ASP A 510 -6.94 37.25 15.05
C ASP A 510 -6.92 38.31 13.94
N LYS A 511 -5.78 38.95 13.67
CA LYS A 511 -5.62 39.95 12.60
C LYS A 511 -5.37 39.35 11.22
N GLU A 512 -5.29 38.02 11.13
CA GLU A 512 -5.06 37.35 9.86
C GLU A 512 -6.37 37.13 9.12
N SER A 513 -6.35 37.23 7.80
CA SER A 513 -7.55 37.08 6.98
C SER A 513 -7.72 35.66 6.45
N ALA A 514 -8.98 35.22 6.35
CA ALA A 514 -9.32 33.96 5.71
C ALA A 514 -10.72 34.01 5.08
N ILE A 515 -10.88 33.28 3.96
CA ILE A 515 -12.12 33.15 3.21
C ILE A 515 -12.37 31.66 2.94
N LEU A 516 -13.47 31.12 3.46
CA LEU A 516 -13.96 29.78 3.11
C LEU A 516 -14.99 29.91 1.99
N HIS A 517 -14.76 29.31 0.83
CA HIS A 517 -15.67 29.47 -0.31
C HIS A 517 -15.81 28.19 -1.13
N THR A 518 -16.97 28.02 -1.76
CA THR A 518 -17.29 26.91 -2.65
C THR A 518 -17.27 27.40 -4.09
N PHE A 519 -16.32 26.91 -4.86
CA PHE A 519 -16.00 27.37 -6.20
C PHE A 519 -16.53 26.41 -7.26
N ALA A 520 -17.02 26.95 -8.37
CA ALA A 520 -17.22 26.20 -9.60
C ALA A 520 -15.88 26.05 -10.36
N PRO A 521 -15.78 25.12 -11.34
CA PRO A 521 -14.59 24.99 -12.17
C PRO A 521 -14.27 26.30 -12.90
N GLY A 522 -12.99 26.67 -12.92
CA GLY A 522 -12.52 27.93 -13.49
C GLY A 522 -11.38 28.58 -12.70
N ASN A 523 -10.97 29.76 -13.16
CA ASN A 523 -9.84 30.51 -12.63
C ASN A 523 -10.31 31.47 -11.54
N ASN A 524 -9.54 31.58 -10.46
CA ASN A 524 -9.81 32.49 -9.35
C ASN A 524 -8.51 33.13 -8.86
N THR A 525 -8.61 34.28 -8.22
CA THR A 525 -7.47 35.06 -7.73
C THR A 525 -7.69 35.53 -6.30
N ALA A 526 -6.73 35.24 -5.42
CA ALA A 526 -6.62 35.71 -4.06
C ALA A 526 -5.52 36.80 -3.99
N ILE A 527 -5.89 38.01 -3.59
CA ILE A 527 -5.00 39.18 -3.54
C ILE A 527 -4.77 39.51 -2.06
N VAL A 528 -3.50 39.49 -1.65
CA VAL A 528 -3.08 39.83 -0.29
C VAL A 528 -2.48 41.24 -0.27
N ARG A 529 -2.95 42.07 0.67
CA ARG A 529 -2.45 43.43 0.90
C ARG A 529 -2.20 43.67 2.37
N GLY A 530 -1.29 44.58 2.70
CA GLY A 530 -1.25 45.18 4.02
C GLY A 530 -2.36 46.19 4.20
N LYS A 531 -3.07 46.13 5.33
CA LYS A 531 -4.04 47.15 5.69
C LYS A 531 -3.39 48.53 5.65
N ASN A 532 -4.13 49.52 5.13
CA ASN A 532 -3.63 50.88 4.92
C ASN A 532 -2.36 50.98 4.06
N ASN A 533 -2.16 50.06 3.11
CA ASN A 533 -0.96 49.99 2.24
C ASN A 533 0.35 49.78 3.02
N THR A 534 0.30 49.10 4.15
CA THR A 534 1.51 48.62 4.82
C THR A 534 2.20 47.53 3.99
N THR A 535 3.49 47.34 4.23
CA THR A 535 4.31 46.34 3.55
C THR A 535 4.94 45.41 4.58
N GLY A 536 5.34 44.21 4.14
CA GLY A 536 5.96 43.20 4.99
C GLY A 536 5.88 41.81 4.38
N VAL A 537 6.47 40.82 5.01
CA VAL A 537 6.41 39.43 4.53
C VAL A 537 5.05 38.83 4.87
N GLY A 538 4.34 38.32 3.85
CA GLY A 538 3.07 37.63 3.99
C GLY A 538 3.13 36.23 3.38
N LEU A 539 2.19 35.39 3.80
CA LEU A 539 1.99 34.03 3.29
C LEU A 539 0.53 33.91 2.82
N VAL A 540 0.30 33.64 1.53
CA VAL A 540 -1.02 33.25 1.03
C VAL A 540 -1.11 31.73 0.96
N GLU A 541 -2.26 31.16 1.30
CA GLU A 541 -2.50 29.73 1.24
C GLU A 541 -3.88 29.41 0.69
N ALA A 542 -3.99 28.28 -0.01
CA ALA A 542 -5.25 27.72 -0.50
C ALA A 542 -5.31 26.22 -0.17
N TYR A 543 -6.18 25.85 0.77
CA TYR A 543 -6.38 24.47 1.21
C TYR A 543 -7.57 23.83 0.53
N ASP A 544 -7.35 22.67 -0.09
CA ASP A 544 -8.42 21.75 -0.50
C ASP A 544 -8.90 20.97 0.72
N LEU A 545 -10.18 21.15 1.07
CA LEU A 545 -10.79 20.49 2.22
C LEU A 545 -11.46 19.15 1.85
N ASP A 546 -11.49 18.80 0.56
CA ASP A 546 -12.15 17.59 0.04
C ASP A 546 -11.13 16.54 -0.43
N GLN A 547 -11.37 15.27 -0.06
CA GLN A 547 -10.53 14.12 -0.43
C GLN A 547 -10.92 13.49 -1.78
N ALA A 548 -12.00 13.97 -2.42
CA ALA A 548 -12.42 13.53 -3.74
C ALA A 548 -11.40 13.88 -4.83
N VAL A 549 -11.15 12.93 -5.75
CA VAL A 549 -10.24 13.07 -6.90
C VAL A 549 -10.68 14.09 -7.96
N SER A 550 -11.96 14.45 -7.97
CA SER A 550 -12.54 15.43 -8.90
C SER A 550 -13.77 16.10 -8.26
N PRO A 551 -13.97 17.42 -8.40
CA PRO A 551 -13.05 18.39 -9.03
C PRO A 551 -11.70 18.47 -8.28
N SER A 552 -10.66 19.05 -8.87
CA SER A 552 -9.31 19.15 -8.27
C SER A 552 -8.63 20.48 -8.58
N LEU A 553 -7.64 20.88 -7.78
CA LEU A 553 -6.76 22.00 -8.07
C LEU A 553 -5.79 21.60 -9.20
N THR A 554 -5.99 22.11 -10.42
CA THR A 554 -5.18 21.72 -11.59
C THR A 554 -4.01 22.66 -11.86
N ASN A 555 -4.09 23.89 -11.34
CA ASN A 555 -3.00 24.86 -11.37
C ASN A 555 -3.08 25.76 -10.14
N ILE A 556 -1.92 26.15 -9.62
CA ILE A 556 -1.80 27.29 -8.73
C ILE A 556 -0.59 28.12 -9.14
N SER A 557 -0.70 29.43 -8.98
CA SER A 557 0.31 30.40 -9.33
C SER A 557 0.46 31.46 -8.25
N THR A 558 1.65 32.05 -8.14
CA THR A 558 1.84 33.24 -7.33
C THR A 558 2.71 34.26 -8.02
N ARG A 559 2.23 35.49 -8.08
CA ARG A 559 2.97 36.65 -8.57
C ARG A 559 3.39 37.55 -7.42
N GLY A 560 4.63 38.06 -7.51
CA GLY A 560 5.06 39.23 -6.75
C GLY A 560 6.56 39.50 -6.91
N PHE A 561 7.07 40.40 -6.07
CA PHE A 561 8.45 40.87 -6.14
C PHE A 561 9.44 39.89 -5.48
N VAL A 562 10.36 39.35 -6.26
CA VAL A 562 11.47 38.49 -5.83
C VAL A 562 12.67 39.34 -5.44
N ASP A 563 13.10 39.22 -4.19
CA ASP A 563 14.31 39.86 -3.67
C ASP A 563 15.41 38.80 -3.42
N THR A 564 16.51 39.18 -2.79
CA THR A 564 17.68 38.33 -2.55
C THR A 564 17.66 37.69 -1.16
N GLY A 565 18.54 36.70 -0.94
CA GLY A 565 18.71 36.06 0.36
C GLY A 565 17.43 35.41 0.89
N ASN A 566 17.01 35.77 2.11
CA ASN A 566 15.83 35.19 2.76
C ASN A 566 14.48 35.68 2.20
N ASN A 567 14.52 36.64 1.27
CA ASN A 567 13.37 37.31 0.66
C ASN A 567 13.09 36.86 -0.79
N VAL A 568 13.76 35.79 -1.24
CA VAL A 568 13.37 35.09 -2.49
C VAL A 568 11.93 34.60 -2.41
N MET A 569 11.31 34.34 -3.56
CA MET A 569 9.96 33.78 -3.59
C MET A 569 10.01 32.30 -3.23
N ILE A 570 9.21 31.91 -2.24
CA ILE A 570 9.09 30.54 -1.78
C ILE A 570 7.65 30.08 -1.95
N GLY A 571 7.38 29.34 -3.02
CA GLY A 571 6.09 28.69 -3.27
C GLY A 571 6.13 27.25 -2.77
N GLY A 572 5.32 26.88 -1.79
CA GLY A 572 5.13 25.51 -1.33
C GLY A 572 3.88 24.88 -1.92
N PHE A 573 3.95 23.61 -2.30
CA PHE A 573 2.77 22.81 -2.64
C PHE A 573 2.80 21.46 -1.92
N ILE A 574 1.62 20.93 -1.62
CA ILE A 574 1.45 19.63 -0.96
C ILE A 574 0.80 18.68 -1.95
N SER A 575 1.56 17.67 -2.37
CA SER A 575 1.02 16.50 -3.07
C SER A 575 0.39 15.58 -2.04
N GLY A 576 -0.70 14.90 -2.37
CA GLY A 576 -1.28 13.92 -1.47
C GLY A 576 -2.22 12.93 -2.14
N ASN A 577 -2.58 11.91 -1.37
CA ASN A 577 -3.49 10.84 -1.78
C ASN A 577 -3.06 10.11 -3.07
N GLY A 578 -1.75 9.97 -3.28
CA GLY A 578 -1.12 9.36 -4.45
C GLY A 578 0.03 10.19 -5.01
N LEU A 579 0.55 9.77 -6.16
CA LEU A 579 1.59 10.45 -6.93
C LEU A 579 1.00 11.60 -7.75
N VAL A 580 1.68 12.75 -7.73
CA VAL A 580 1.28 13.92 -8.54
C VAL A 580 2.42 14.29 -9.46
N LYS A 581 2.20 14.16 -10.76
CA LYS A 581 3.11 14.68 -11.79
C LYS A 581 2.83 16.15 -12.00
N VAL A 582 3.84 16.99 -11.83
CA VAL A 582 3.69 18.44 -11.92
C VAL A 582 4.75 19.06 -12.84
N LEU A 583 4.35 20.15 -13.51
CA LEU A 583 5.28 21.11 -14.08
C LEU A 583 5.31 22.34 -13.17
N VAL A 584 6.50 22.68 -12.69
CA VAL A 584 6.75 23.94 -11.96
C VAL A 584 7.54 24.87 -12.88
N ARG A 585 7.08 26.11 -13.07
CA ARG A 585 7.80 27.11 -13.88
C ARG A 585 7.87 28.47 -13.20
N ALA A 586 8.92 29.22 -13.51
CA ALA A 586 9.09 30.59 -13.05
C ALA A 586 9.21 31.55 -14.25
N LEU A 587 8.28 32.50 -14.34
CA LEU A 587 8.21 33.48 -15.43
C LEU A 587 8.63 34.86 -14.93
N GLY A 588 9.40 35.57 -15.74
CA GLY A 588 9.92 36.90 -15.46
C GLY A 588 9.76 37.79 -16.67
N PRO A 589 10.63 37.70 -17.70
CA PRO A 589 10.54 38.49 -18.92
C PRO A 589 9.16 38.45 -19.59
N THR A 590 8.51 37.27 -19.59
CA THR A 590 7.17 37.07 -20.18
C THR A 590 6.12 37.98 -19.55
N LEU A 591 6.28 38.41 -18.30
CA LEU A 591 5.30 39.26 -17.61
C LEU A 591 5.20 40.68 -18.20
N SER A 592 6.23 41.15 -18.90
CA SER A 592 6.24 42.49 -19.52
C SER A 592 5.09 42.65 -20.54
N GLN A 593 4.71 41.57 -21.22
CA GLN A 593 3.62 41.59 -22.21
C GLN A 593 2.24 41.83 -21.56
N PHE A 594 2.13 41.57 -20.26
CA PHE A 594 0.92 41.80 -19.46
C PHE A 594 0.96 43.14 -18.71
N GLY A 595 1.92 44.00 -19.02
CA GLY A 595 2.07 45.32 -18.40
C GLY A 595 2.61 45.27 -16.96
N VAL A 596 3.24 44.17 -16.55
CA VAL A 596 3.91 44.08 -15.25
C VAL A 596 5.25 44.83 -15.32
N PRO A 597 5.48 45.86 -14.47
CA PRO A 597 6.74 46.59 -14.45
C PRO A 597 7.85 45.81 -13.73
N ASP A 598 9.11 46.23 -13.89
CA ASP A 598 10.27 45.77 -13.12
C ASP A 598 10.40 44.25 -13.01
N VAL A 599 10.22 43.54 -14.14
CA VAL A 599 10.23 42.07 -14.16
C VAL A 599 11.61 41.50 -13.83
N LEU A 600 11.62 40.33 -13.19
CA LEU A 600 12.85 39.58 -12.95
C LEU A 600 13.40 39.09 -14.30
N ALA A 601 14.59 39.53 -14.69
CA ALA A 601 15.10 39.32 -16.05
C ALA A 601 15.52 37.87 -16.36
N ASP A 602 15.94 37.12 -15.34
CA ASP A 602 16.51 35.77 -15.47
C ASP A 602 16.15 34.94 -14.21
N PRO A 603 14.92 34.37 -14.15
CA PRO A 603 14.45 33.59 -13.00
C PRO A 603 15.00 32.16 -12.99
N THR A 604 15.66 31.80 -11.89
CA THR A 604 16.08 30.42 -11.57
C THR A 604 15.07 29.73 -10.66
N LEU A 605 14.96 28.41 -10.76
CA LEU A 605 14.04 27.58 -9.99
C LEU A 605 14.76 26.40 -9.33
N GLU A 606 14.51 26.21 -8.04
CA GLU A 606 14.87 24.99 -7.30
C GLU A 606 13.63 24.36 -6.67
N LEU A 607 13.53 23.04 -6.73
CA LEU A 607 12.56 22.26 -5.96
C LEU A 607 13.26 21.57 -4.79
N ARG A 608 12.67 21.67 -3.59
CA ARG A 608 13.23 21.11 -2.36
C ARG A 608 12.20 20.35 -1.55
N GLU A 609 12.66 19.31 -0.87
CA GLU A 609 11.91 18.53 0.11
C GLU A 609 11.70 19.32 1.42
N VAL A 610 10.82 18.82 2.29
CA VAL A 610 10.58 19.39 3.63
C VAL A 610 11.85 19.50 4.50
N ASN A 611 12.81 18.59 4.31
CA ASN A 611 14.09 18.60 5.02
C ASN A 611 15.16 19.51 4.35
N GLY A 612 14.79 20.21 3.27
CA GLY A 612 15.66 21.11 2.51
C GLY A 612 16.49 20.45 1.41
N THR A 613 16.40 19.13 1.24
CA THR A 613 17.12 18.38 0.19
C THR A 613 16.68 18.86 -1.20
N LEU A 614 17.64 19.09 -2.10
CA LEU A 614 17.35 19.47 -3.48
C LEU A 614 16.75 18.29 -4.25
N VAL A 615 15.60 18.51 -4.86
CA VAL A 615 14.92 17.57 -5.76
C VAL A 615 15.39 17.79 -7.19
N ALA A 616 15.34 19.03 -7.66
CA ALA A 616 15.75 19.44 -9.00
C ALA A 616 16.01 20.94 -9.04
N SER A 617 16.82 21.39 -10.00
CA SER A 617 17.07 22.81 -10.26
C SER A 617 17.12 23.08 -11.75
N ASN A 618 16.66 24.25 -12.17
CA ASN A 618 16.70 24.68 -13.55
C ASN A 618 16.90 26.20 -13.65
N ASP A 619 17.73 26.62 -14.60
CA ASP A 619 18.00 28.02 -14.94
C ASP A 619 17.22 28.38 -16.21
N ASN A 620 17.45 27.66 -17.30
CA ASN A 620 16.68 27.80 -18.54
C ASN A 620 15.92 26.51 -18.82
N TRP A 621 14.63 26.60 -19.11
CA TRP A 621 13.75 25.43 -19.27
C TRP A 621 14.19 24.48 -20.39
N GLN A 622 14.99 24.98 -21.34
CA GLN A 622 15.51 24.20 -22.47
C GLN A 622 16.74 23.34 -22.09
N ASP A 623 17.33 23.54 -20.90
CA ASP A 623 18.62 22.93 -20.55
C ASP A 623 18.53 21.43 -20.24
N THR A 624 17.42 20.96 -19.67
CA THR A 624 17.32 19.58 -19.14
C THR A 624 16.13 18.78 -19.68
N GLN A 625 14.93 19.37 -19.71
CA GLN A 625 13.66 18.65 -19.99
C GLN A 625 12.89 19.27 -21.17
N GLN A 626 13.60 19.84 -22.16
CA GLN A 626 13.00 20.65 -23.23
C GLN A 626 11.84 19.94 -23.94
N ALA A 627 12.04 18.67 -24.35
CA ALA A 627 11.05 17.92 -25.11
C ALA A 627 9.77 17.68 -24.31
N ASP A 628 9.89 17.24 -23.05
CA ASP A 628 8.75 16.97 -22.17
C ASP A 628 8.01 18.26 -21.78
N ILE A 629 8.76 19.33 -21.52
CA ILE A 629 8.20 20.65 -21.20
C ILE A 629 7.44 21.20 -22.41
N GLN A 630 7.94 21.04 -23.64
CA GLN A 630 7.21 21.41 -24.85
C GLN A 630 5.95 20.54 -25.04
N ALA A 631 6.08 19.22 -24.86
CA ALA A 631 4.96 18.29 -25.00
C ALA A 631 3.84 18.56 -23.98
N SER A 632 4.17 19.09 -22.80
CA SER A 632 3.19 19.46 -21.78
C SER A 632 2.26 20.61 -22.21
N GLY A 633 2.67 21.42 -23.19
CA GLY A 633 1.96 22.65 -23.58
C GLY A 633 2.18 23.84 -22.65
N PHE A 634 2.97 23.69 -21.58
CA PHE A 634 3.25 24.75 -20.58
C PHE A 634 4.69 25.24 -20.60
N ALA A 635 5.42 25.08 -21.72
CA ALA A 635 6.75 25.65 -21.88
C ALA A 635 6.74 27.19 -21.66
N PRO A 636 7.71 27.73 -20.90
CA PRO A 636 7.89 29.18 -20.82
C PRO A 636 8.11 29.82 -22.20
N PRO A 637 7.44 30.94 -22.52
CA PRO A 637 7.63 31.61 -23.81
C PRO A 637 9.03 32.20 -24.00
N ASN A 638 9.69 32.63 -22.92
CA ASN A 638 11.06 33.15 -22.98
C ASN A 638 12.06 32.02 -22.66
N THR A 639 13.20 32.02 -23.33
CA THR A 639 14.23 30.98 -23.13
C THR A 639 15.01 31.16 -21.84
N ALA A 640 15.07 32.37 -21.27
CA ALA A 640 15.73 32.65 -19.98
C ALA A 640 14.87 32.33 -18.75
N GLU A 641 13.71 31.68 -18.96
CA GLU A 641 12.81 31.29 -17.87
C GLU A 641 13.01 29.82 -17.51
N SER A 642 12.77 29.48 -16.24
CA SER A 642 13.01 28.13 -15.73
C SER A 642 11.74 27.30 -15.65
N ALA A 643 11.87 25.99 -15.88
CA ALA A 643 10.81 25.02 -15.63
C ALA A 643 11.37 23.63 -15.29
N ILE A 644 10.61 22.88 -14.48
CA ILE A 644 10.94 21.54 -14.00
C ILE A 644 9.67 20.68 -14.07
N ILE A 645 9.77 19.50 -14.70
CA ILE A 645 8.75 18.44 -14.59
C ILE A 645 9.22 17.41 -13.57
N VAL A 646 8.36 17.06 -12.61
CA VAL A 646 8.68 16.04 -11.59
C VAL A 646 7.42 15.32 -11.11
N THR A 647 7.54 14.03 -10.79
CA THR A 647 6.50 13.28 -10.07
C THR A 647 6.81 13.28 -8.59
N ARG A 648 5.82 13.65 -7.77
CA ARG A 648 5.97 13.86 -6.32
C ARG A 648 5.08 12.91 -5.54
N PRO A 649 5.64 12.14 -4.57
CA PRO A 649 4.83 11.37 -3.63
C PRO A 649 4.07 12.30 -2.67
N PRO A 650 3.14 11.77 -1.85
CA PRO A 650 2.48 12.55 -0.82
C PRO A 650 3.50 13.28 0.08
N GLY A 651 3.35 14.59 0.21
CA GLY A 651 4.26 15.42 1.01
C GLY A 651 4.43 16.85 0.49
N ASN A 652 5.17 17.64 1.28
CA ASN A 652 5.43 19.04 1.00
C ASN A 652 6.62 19.17 0.05
N THR A 653 6.46 19.97 -1.00
CA THR A 653 7.53 20.37 -1.91
C THR A 653 7.62 21.89 -1.94
N THR A 654 8.84 22.42 -1.92
CA THR A 654 9.12 23.85 -1.94
C THR A 654 9.79 24.25 -3.24
N ALA A 655 9.15 25.13 -4.02
CA ALA A 655 9.71 25.84 -5.14
C ALA A 655 10.35 27.16 -4.67
N VAL A 656 11.65 27.29 -4.87
CA VAL A 656 12.42 28.51 -4.58
C VAL A 656 12.71 29.20 -5.91
N VAL A 657 12.19 30.42 -6.08
CA VAL A 657 12.45 31.25 -7.26
C VAL A 657 13.35 32.41 -6.89
N SER A 658 14.48 32.52 -7.59
CA SER A 658 15.48 33.56 -7.36
C SER A 658 16.05 34.13 -8.66
N GLY A 659 16.52 35.37 -8.63
CA GLY A 659 17.18 35.97 -9.78
C GLY A 659 18.60 35.48 -9.95
N LYS A 660 18.97 35.09 -11.18
CA LYS A 660 20.37 34.78 -11.50
C LYS A 660 21.27 35.96 -11.12
N ASN A 661 22.42 35.65 -10.54
CA ASN A 661 23.39 36.63 -10.02
C ASN A 661 22.79 37.61 -8.98
N ASN A 662 21.82 37.18 -8.17
CA ASN A 662 21.15 37.99 -7.15
C ASN A 662 20.42 39.21 -7.73
N THR A 663 19.86 39.09 -8.94
CA THR A 663 18.95 40.09 -9.48
C THR A 663 17.59 40.04 -8.79
N THR A 664 16.85 41.14 -8.84
CA THR A 664 15.53 41.29 -8.20
C THR A 664 14.50 41.75 -9.21
N GLY A 665 13.23 41.44 -8.98
CA GLY A 665 12.15 41.89 -9.84
C GLY A 665 10.87 41.09 -9.68
N ASN A 666 9.82 41.50 -10.38
CA ASN A 666 8.55 40.79 -10.38
C ASN A 666 8.64 39.47 -11.15
N ALA A 667 8.25 38.38 -10.51
CA ALA A 667 8.17 37.06 -11.13
C ALA A 667 6.83 36.37 -10.80
N LEU A 668 6.56 35.29 -11.53
CA LEU A 668 5.41 34.42 -11.37
C LEU A 668 5.88 32.97 -11.27
N VAL A 669 5.61 32.29 -10.15
CA VAL A 669 5.79 30.85 -10.04
C VAL A 669 4.46 30.15 -10.31
N GLU A 670 4.46 29.06 -11.07
CA GLU A 670 3.26 28.29 -11.37
C GLU A 670 3.53 26.79 -11.20
N VAL A 671 2.55 26.06 -10.70
CA VAL A 671 2.53 24.60 -10.59
C VAL A 671 1.31 24.09 -11.35
N TYR A 672 1.52 23.28 -12.38
CA TYR A 672 0.47 22.61 -13.15
C TYR A 672 0.49 21.11 -12.86
N ILE A 673 -0.67 20.51 -12.58
CA ILE A 673 -0.79 19.05 -12.59
C ILE A 673 -0.79 18.59 -14.06
N LEU A 674 0.07 17.63 -14.37
CA LEU A 674 0.10 16.93 -15.65
C LEU A 674 -0.61 15.57 -15.52
N SER A 675 -1.25 15.11 -16.59
CA SER A 675 -1.63 13.69 -16.67
C SER A 675 -0.36 12.84 -16.60
N GLN A 676 -0.40 11.75 -15.83
CA GLN A 676 0.76 10.89 -15.63
C GLN A 676 1.23 10.23 -16.92
#